data_AF-A0A0M8X1Z3-F1
#
_entry.id   AF-A0A0M8X1Z3-F1
#
_cell.length_a   1.000
_cell.length_b   1.000
_cell.length_c   1.000
_cell.angle_alpha   90.00
_cell.angle_beta   90.00
_cell.angle_gamma   90.00
#
_symmetry.space_group_name_H-M   'P 1'
#
loop_
_entity.id
_entity.type
_entity.pdbx_description
1 polymer ?
#
loop_
_entity_poly.entity_id
_entity_poly.type
_entity_poly.pdbx_seq_one_letter_code
_entity_poly.pdbx_strand_id
1 'polypeptide(L)'
;MCRFVCSYARPQAEVSSGGTVQFTVLPVRERPVSPVPGQAFLVRDDWDDYSFKTTFRLLCVDPGGEIREIGGVKIGRFGMTAPARTPLPDSFETLDGGFFSLGLRDTYYERLHELGPDLQHTVLRALNDVSFDLELFSRARTESVTDTSLLRFVSVDTVVGRFRDSGIPAGPLAAITEVTRRRLFDALRSSGASWSGSLDEVTFLRRLYDLDHLESHDPRFTTAEGDIVQHRYNNPGDWEDDWVFGDGRFGLADGPDEALLRFLAEMIHPAVRTDRGEVERLLALVNGLLAPDGYELAEARTVSGYPVYEARRIPARPRIPSPAPPAAVTAAQPGQGAYAAVRRAARGERKDYACPREPVPDGGQADVFEATHKTLGTTVALKKLHSKYPAERQVARMRREIEIGQLLDGHPHAMPILDFGADHTWFVMPWADATAAQRQELLREPAELRALVDALASVLAAAHEHGWLHRDIKPSNILYFDGRWTLADWGIVRRPRGQTTKVGRTGLYIGTEGFAAPELSGTPHEATASSDIYSIGRVIAWALTGKLPETNLPLLPPPGPWRTIVRAATHQDPQRRPQTVSDLLALIDREHAVVPEDPLPAAQTLLEAASSGDSAAVDVLLTLVGDHPEDYELHVGVLARLDARQAGPALAREPAQAHSLLRALAEHVGGDDKHMVQFGDAAAVVIWLHGICSYAADHRDWDLLEEAAHTMCTWDGAWDQWNAQDKITPWLRALTSEAASVIAAVLRDHPESAQHFSHVADDRTADPRIRQALRTSTATEVFSVGSVG
;
A
#
# COMPACT_ATOMS: atom_id res chain seq x y z
N MET A 1 -42.03 43.63 42.79
CA MET A 1 -42.87 44.29 41.77
C MET A 1 -41.94 44.73 40.64
N CYS A 2 -41.74 43.89 39.62
CA CYS A 2 -42.47 43.87 38.34
C CYS A 2 -42.08 45.00 37.35
N ARG A 3 -41.46 44.57 36.23
CA ARG A 3 -41.47 45.09 34.85
C ARG A 3 -40.77 46.45 34.58
N PHE A 4 -40.08 46.69 33.45
CA PHE A 4 -40.22 46.16 32.08
C PHE A 4 -38.86 45.99 31.37
N VAL A 5 -38.78 44.93 30.58
CA VAL A 5 -37.76 44.63 29.55
C VAL A 5 -38.18 45.31 28.24
N CYS A 6 -37.22 45.83 27.45
CA CYS A 6 -37.29 45.72 25.99
C CYS A 6 -35.87 45.67 25.40
N SER A 7 -35.65 44.60 24.64
CA SER A 7 -34.42 44.11 24.04
C SER A 7 -34.18 44.67 22.64
N TYR A 8 -32.94 45.03 22.32
CA TYR A 8 -32.42 45.02 20.95
C TYR A 8 -31.38 43.89 20.84
N ALA A 9 -31.86 42.67 20.61
CA ALA A 9 -31.06 41.58 20.09
C ALA A 9 -31.28 41.53 18.57
N ARG A 10 -30.21 41.69 17.79
CA ARG A 10 -30.20 41.27 16.38
C ARG A 10 -30.18 39.73 16.37
N PRO A 11 -31.09 39.04 15.67
CA PRO A 11 -31.01 37.60 15.56
C PRO A 11 -29.78 37.22 14.74
N GLN A 12 -28.94 36.37 15.32
CA GLN A 12 -28.09 35.47 14.55
C GLN A 12 -29.03 34.69 13.62
N ALA A 13 -28.79 34.77 12.31
CA ALA A 13 -29.42 33.86 11.38
C ALA A 13 -28.87 32.46 11.69
N GLU A 14 -29.77 31.62 12.21
CA GLU A 14 -29.60 30.19 12.34
C GLU A 14 -29.13 29.60 11.01
N VAL A 15 -28.16 28.70 11.07
CA VAL A 15 -27.81 27.80 9.97
C VAL A 15 -29.02 26.91 9.72
N SER A 16 -29.83 27.22 8.70
CA SER A 16 -30.99 26.42 8.31
C SER A 16 -30.55 25.18 7.52
N SER A 17 -31.08 24.04 7.95
CA SER A 17 -31.04 22.69 7.36
C SER A 17 -31.34 22.61 5.85
N GLY A 18 -30.73 21.63 5.17
CA GLY A 18 -30.74 21.42 3.72
C GLY A 18 -32.12 21.38 3.05
N GLY A 19 -32.21 22.01 1.87
CA GLY A 19 -33.41 22.04 1.04
C GLY A 19 -33.59 20.74 0.24
N THR A 20 -34.82 20.21 0.24
CA THR A 20 -35.24 19.06 -0.58
C THR A 20 -35.65 19.51 -1.99
N VAL A 21 -35.42 18.65 -3.00
CA VAL A 21 -35.84 18.89 -4.39
C VAL A 21 -36.96 17.93 -4.76
N GLN A 22 -38.07 18.45 -5.28
CA GLN A 22 -39.19 17.61 -5.73
C GLN A 22 -39.07 17.28 -7.21
N PHE A 23 -38.95 15.99 -7.53
CA PHE A 23 -38.89 15.47 -8.90
C PHE A 23 -40.30 15.15 -9.43
N THR A 24 -40.57 15.51 -10.68
CA THR A 24 -41.78 15.12 -11.42
C THR A 24 -41.39 14.45 -12.75
N VAL A 25 -41.95 13.28 -13.03
CA VAL A 25 -41.67 12.53 -14.26
C VAL A 25 -42.67 12.93 -15.34
N LEU A 26 -42.17 13.50 -16.44
CA LEU A 26 -43.00 13.98 -17.54
C LEU A 26 -42.99 12.99 -18.72
N PRO A 27 -44.14 12.83 -19.41
CA PRO A 27 -44.21 12.18 -20.72
C PRO A 27 -43.30 12.83 -21.76
N VAL A 28 -43.05 12.10 -22.85
CA VAL A 28 -42.18 12.53 -23.94
C VAL A 28 -42.68 13.85 -24.54
N ARG A 29 -41.78 14.84 -24.64
CA ARG A 29 -42.02 16.19 -25.21
C ARG A 29 -42.95 17.09 -24.39
N GLU A 30 -43.35 16.73 -23.17
CA GLU A 30 -44.03 17.66 -22.27
C GLU A 30 -43.04 18.65 -21.62
N ARG A 31 -43.53 19.85 -21.31
CA ARG A 31 -42.75 20.90 -20.63
C ARG A 31 -43.36 21.21 -19.26
N PRO A 32 -42.55 21.57 -18.26
CA PRO A 32 -43.05 22.01 -16.97
C PRO A 32 -44.00 23.20 -17.11
N VAL A 33 -45.14 23.16 -16.42
CA VAL A 33 -46.11 24.25 -16.37
C VAL A 33 -45.98 24.92 -15.01
N SER A 34 -45.62 26.22 -14.99
CA SER A 34 -45.44 27.02 -13.76
C SER A 34 -44.42 26.44 -12.75
N PRO A 35 -43.14 26.28 -13.14
CA PRO A 35 -42.09 25.79 -12.25
C PRO A 35 -41.85 26.74 -11.07
N VAL A 36 -41.62 26.19 -9.88
CA VAL A 36 -41.16 26.96 -8.70
C VAL A 36 -39.75 26.50 -8.29
N PRO A 37 -38.92 27.38 -7.68
CA PRO A 37 -37.62 26.99 -7.14
C PRO A 37 -37.73 25.76 -6.23
N GLY A 38 -36.78 24.83 -6.35
CA GLY A 38 -36.80 23.55 -5.63
C GLY A 38 -37.51 22.39 -6.35
N GLN A 39 -37.85 22.56 -7.64
CA GLN A 39 -38.38 21.49 -8.49
C GLN A 39 -37.35 20.99 -9.51
N ALA A 40 -37.46 19.70 -9.84
CA ALA A 40 -36.76 19.07 -10.96
C ALA A 40 -37.73 18.21 -11.79
N PHE A 41 -37.45 18.05 -13.08
CA PHE A 41 -38.30 17.32 -14.00
C PHE A 41 -37.47 16.30 -14.78
N LEU A 42 -37.96 15.07 -14.85
CA LEU A 42 -37.40 13.99 -15.65
C LEU A 42 -38.31 13.74 -16.86
N VAL A 43 -37.92 14.23 -18.03
CA VAL A 43 -38.68 14.05 -19.27
C VAL A 43 -38.27 12.73 -19.91
N ARG A 44 -39.23 11.83 -20.15
CA ARG A 44 -38.98 10.56 -20.85
C ARG A 44 -38.53 10.83 -22.30
N ASP A 45 -37.57 10.06 -22.81
CA ASP A 45 -37.08 10.21 -24.20
C ASP A 45 -37.56 9.07 -25.14
N ASP A 46 -38.27 8.06 -24.61
CA ASP A 46 -38.80 6.86 -25.32
C ASP A 46 -37.80 6.07 -26.19
N TRP A 47 -36.52 6.41 -26.12
CA TRP A 47 -35.42 5.74 -26.78
C TRP A 47 -35.25 4.30 -26.26
N ASP A 48 -35.16 3.35 -27.19
CA ASP A 48 -34.98 1.92 -26.92
C ASP A 48 -33.50 1.56 -26.97
N ASP A 49 -32.89 1.36 -25.80
CA ASP A 49 -31.50 0.94 -25.63
C ASP A 49 -31.43 -0.57 -25.48
N TYR A 50 -31.54 -1.28 -26.60
CA TYR A 50 -31.44 -2.74 -26.67
C TYR A 50 -32.43 -3.44 -25.72
N SER A 51 -33.71 -3.15 -25.89
CA SER A 51 -34.82 -3.68 -25.09
C SER A 51 -34.99 -3.03 -23.71
N PHE A 52 -34.11 -2.08 -23.33
CA PHE A 52 -34.26 -1.27 -22.12
C PHE A 52 -34.64 0.17 -22.43
N LYS A 53 -35.67 0.69 -21.76
CA LYS A 53 -36.07 2.11 -21.85
C LYS A 53 -35.72 2.85 -20.54
N THR A 54 -34.48 3.31 -20.46
CA THR A 54 -33.86 3.87 -19.24
C THR A 54 -33.48 5.36 -19.36
N THR A 55 -33.62 5.97 -20.54
CA THR A 55 -33.14 7.33 -20.82
C THR A 55 -34.18 8.40 -20.47
N PHE A 56 -33.73 9.40 -19.71
CA PHE A 56 -34.49 10.60 -19.30
C PHE A 56 -33.66 11.85 -19.56
N ARG A 57 -34.34 12.99 -19.67
CA ARG A 57 -33.72 14.32 -19.69
C ARG A 57 -34.04 15.05 -18.40
N LEU A 58 -33.02 15.52 -17.72
CA LEU A 58 -33.16 16.25 -16.46
C LEU A 58 -33.23 17.76 -16.71
N LEU A 59 -34.27 18.38 -16.15
CA LEU A 59 -34.45 19.83 -16.07
C LEU A 59 -34.52 20.22 -14.58
N CYS A 60 -33.75 21.21 -14.15
CA CYS A 60 -33.78 21.71 -12.78
C CYS A 60 -34.22 23.18 -12.77
N VAL A 61 -34.99 23.59 -11.77
CA VAL A 61 -35.35 24.99 -11.56
C VAL A 61 -34.31 25.61 -10.65
N ASP A 62 -33.59 26.62 -11.14
CA ASP A 62 -32.55 27.29 -10.35
C ASP A 62 -33.17 28.16 -9.23
N PRO A 63 -32.36 28.65 -8.27
CA PRO A 63 -32.86 29.50 -7.18
C PRO A 63 -33.52 30.81 -7.65
N GLY A 64 -33.21 31.25 -8.88
CA GLY A 64 -33.83 32.42 -9.53
C GLY A 64 -35.19 32.12 -10.18
N GLY A 65 -35.61 30.85 -10.22
CA GLY A 65 -36.85 30.40 -10.82
C GLY A 65 -36.76 30.08 -12.32
N GLU A 66 -35.56 30.07 -12.92
CA GLU A 66 -35.39 29.70 -14.32
C GLU A 66 -35.19 28.18 -14.48
N ILE A 67 -35.77 27.60 -15.55
CA ILE A 67 -35.52 26.19 -15.90
C ILE A 67 -34.17 26.07 -16.60
N ARG A 68 -33.31 25.22 -16.06
CA ARG A 68 -31.99 24.86 -16.61
C ARG A 68 -32.02 23.42 -17.12
N GLU A 69 -31.64 23.25 -18.40
CA GLU A 69 -31.51 21.91 -18.99
C GLU A 69 -30.14 21.31 -18.66
N ILE A 70 -30.14 20.31 -17.77
CA ILE A 70 -28.93 19.66 -17.30
C ILE A 70 -28.39 18.71 -18.37
N GLY A 71 -29.24 17.80 -18.86
CA GLY A 71 -28.85 16.85 -19.89
C GLY A 71 -29.50 15.49 -19.75
N GLY A 72 -29.00 14.52 -20.51
CA GLY A 72 -29.49 13.15 -20.48
C GLY A 72 -28.93 12.37 -19.29
N VAL A 73 -29.81 11.65 -18.59
CA VAL A 73 -29.50 10.73 -17.49
C VAL A 73 -30.17 9.39 -17.79
N LYS A 74 -29.45 8.29 -17.54
CA LYS A 74 -30.04 6.96 -17.58
C LYS A 74 -30.32 6.49 -16.16
N ILE A 75 -31.51 5.93 -15.94
CA ILE A 75 -31.93 5.45 -14.63
C ILE A 75 -32.31 3.98 -14.75
N GLY A 76 -31.62 3.13 -13.99
CA GLY A 76 -31.86 1.69 -13.89
C GLY A 76 -32.50 1.31 -12.56
N ARG A 77 -33.01 0.07 -12.47
CA ARG A 77 -33.48 -0.57 -11.23
C ARG A 77 -32.82 -1.94 -11.13
N PHE A 78 -32.38 -2.32 -9.93
CA PHE A 78 -31.83 -3.65 -9.67
C PHE A 78 -32.84 -4.75 -10.04
N GLY A 79 -32.36 -5.83 -10.65
CA GLY A 79 -33.18 -6.96 -11.11
C GLY A 79 -33.97 -6.72 -12.40
N MET A 80 -33.66 -5.66 -13.17
CA MET A 80 -34.32 -5.42 -14.46
C MET A 80 -33.86 -6.44 -15.51
N THR A 81 -34.82 -7.09 -16.17
CA THR A 81 -34.59 -8.03 -17.28
C THR A 81 -35.24 -7.51 -18.57
N ALA A 82 -34.54 -7.61 -19.69
CA ALA A 82 -35.03 -7.12 -20.99
C ALA A 82 -36.17 -8.00 -21.54
N PRO A 83 -37.19 -7.41 -22.23
CA PRO A 83 -37.41 -5.99 -22.43
C PRO A 83 -38.08 -5.32 -21.21
N ALA A 84 -37.54 -4.18 -20.74
CA ALA A 84 -38.08 -3.45 -19.59
C ALA A 84 -37.94 -1.94 -19.70
N ARG A 85 -38.90 -1.21 -19.10
CA ARG A 85 -38.86 0.25 -18.90
C ARG A 85 -38.67 0.53 -17.42
N THR A 86 -37.85 1.53 -17.08
CA THR A 86 -37.63 1.93 -15.68
C THR A 86 -38.95 2.39 -15.04
N PRO A 87 -39.44 1.73 -13.98
CA PRO A 87 -40.74 2.01 -13.38
C PRO A 87 -40.65 3.14 -12.35
N LEU A 88 -40.38 4.37 -12.81
CA LEU A 88 -40.32 5.54 -11.92
C LEU A 88 -41.72 5.98 -11.47
N PRO A 89 -41.90 6.41 -10.21
CA PRO A 89 -43.13 7.05 -9.75
C PRO A 89 -43.33 8.40 -10.45
N ASP A 90 -44.58 8.87 -10.54
CA ASP A 90 -44.91 10.14 -11.22
C ASP A 90 -44.27 11.35 -10.54
N SER A 91 -44.02 11.28 -9.22
CA SER A 91 -43.26 12.28 -8.47
C SER A 91 -42.55 11.68 -7.26
N PHE A 92 -41.39 12.22 -6.87
CA PHE A 92 -40.61 11.76 -5.72
C PHE A 92 -39.62 12.84 -5.23
N GLU A 93 -39.20 12.77 -3.96
CA GLU A 93 -38.10 13.60 -3.44
C GLU A 93 -36.74 12.89 -3.60
N THR A 94 -36.73 11.56 -3.44
CA THR A 94 -35.55 10.71 -3.59
C THR A 94 -36.00 9.32 -4.03
N LEU A 95 -35.26 8.70 -4.95
CA LEU A 95 -35.49 7.33 -5.37
C LEU A 95 -35.08 6.36 -4.26
N ASP A 96 -35.85 5.31 -4.06
CA ASP A 96 -35.46 4.25 -3.13
C ASP A 96 -34.17 3.55 -3.58
N GLY A 97 -33.51 2.84 -2.66
CA GLY A 97 -32.24 2.16 -2.92
C GLY A 97 -32.31 1.01 -3.95
N GLY A 98 -33.49 0.76 -4.54
CA GLY A 98 -33.67 -0.12 -5.68
C GLY A 98 -33.30 0.49 -7.03
N PHE A 99 -33.12 1.82 -7.11
CA PHE A 99 -32.77 2.55 -8.34
C PHE A 99 -31.37 3.12 -8.30
N PHE A 100 -30.79 3.33 -9.49
CA PHE A 100 -29.50 3.98 -9.69
C PHE A 100 -29.49 4.79 -10.98
N SER A 101 -28.74 5.89 -11.03
CA SER A 101 -28.62 6.74 -12.22
C SER A 101 -27.19 6.93 -12.70
N LEU A 102 -27.03 7.29 -13.97
CA LEU A 102 -25.77 7.73 -14.54
C LEU A 102 -25.98 8.83 -15.58
N GLY A 103 -25.27 9.95 -15.41
CA GLY A 103 -25.20 11.03 -16.39
C GLY A 103 -24.49 10.62 -17.68
N LEU A 104 -25.07 10.96 -18.83
CA LEU A 104 -24.58 10.49 -20.14
C LEU A 104 -23.33 11.21 -20.65
N ARG A 105 -23.00 12.40 -20.15
CA ARG A 105 -21.90 13.26 -20.63
C ARG A 105 -21.32 14.08 -19.47
N ASP A 106 -20.06 14.49 -19.53
CA ASP A 106 -19.44 15.32 -18.48
C ASP A 106 -20.17 16.66 -18.28
N THR A 107 -20.70 17.22 -19.37
CA THR A 107 -21.53 18.43 -19.35
C THR A 107 -22.77 18.32 -18.46
N TYR A 108 -23.25 17.11 -18.14
CA TYR A 108 -24.35 16.89 -17.19
C TYR A 108 -23.93 17.31 -15.78
N TYR A 109 -22.74 16.90 -15.34
CA TYR A 109 -22.22 17.17 -14.00
C TYR A 109 -21.72 18.61 -13.87
N GLU A 110 -21.09 19.15 -14.92
CA GLU A 110 -20.72 20.57 -14.99
C GLU A 110 -21.94 21.49 -14.84
N ARG A 111 -23.02 21.22 -15.57
CA ARG A 111 -24.26 22.02 -15.49
C ARG A 111 -24.98 21.89 -14.16
N LEU A 112 -24.92 20.74 -13.49
CA LEU A 112 -25.42 20.62 -12.12
C LEU A 112 -24.60 21.47 -11.15
N HIS A 113 -23.27 21.45 -11.31
CA HIS A 113 -22.36 22.25 -10.50
C HIS A 113 -22.60 23.76 -10.66
N GLU A 114 -22.90 24.21 -11.88
CA GLU A 114 -23.27 25.61 -12.17
C GLU A 114 -24.53 26.09 -11.42
N LEU A 115 -25.41 25.18 -10.98
CA LEU A 115 -26.58 25.54 -10.17
C LEU A 115 -26.25 25.74 -8.68
N GLY A 116 -25.03 25.40 -8.26
CA GLY A 116 -24.56 25.48 -6.89
C GLY A 116 -24.35 24.09 -6.26
N PRO A 117 -23.33 23.96 -5.39
CA PRO A 117 -22.90 22.67 -4.84
C PRO A 117 -23.98 21.97 -4.01
N ASP A 118 -24.82 22.72 -3.30
CA ASP A 118 -25.90 22.15 -2.48
C ASP A 118 -26.98 21.51 -3.36
N LEU A 119 -27.40 22.19 -4.43
CA LEU A 119 -28.42 21.66 -5.34
C LEU A 119 -27.89 20.49 -6.17
N GLN A 120 -26.63 20.57 -6.60
CA GLN A 120 -25.93 19.45 -7.24
C GLN A 120 -25.96 18.21 -6.35
N HIS A 121 -25.53 18.32 -5.09
CA HIS A 121 -25.51 17.20 -4.16
C HIS A 121 -26.90 16.64 -3.90
N THR A 122 -27.91 17.50 -3.69
CA THR A 122 -29.28 17.06 -3.46
C THR A 122 -29.81 16.28 -4.66
N VAL A 123 -29.57 16.76 -5.89
CA VAL A 123 -30.08 16.11 -7.11
C VAL A 123 -29.41 14.76 -7.37
N LEU A 124 -28.09 14.67 -7.20
CA LEU A 124 -27.35 13.42 -7.44
C LEU A 124 -27.67 12.36 -6.39
N ARG A 125 -27.82 12.76 -5.12
CA ARG A 125 -28.27 11.85 -4.06
C ARG A 125 -29.71 11.40 -4.28
N ALA A 126 -30.60 12.31 -4.66
CA ALA A 126 -32.01 11.99 -4.90
C ALA A 126 -32.21 11.00 -6.06
N LEU A 127 -31.30 10.97 -7.04
CA LEU A 127 -31.36 10.05 -8.18
C LEU A 127 -30.52 8.78 -8.00
N ASN A 128 -29.82 8.63 -6.87
CA ASN A 128 -28.85 7.56 -6.62
C ASN A 128 -27.81 7.48 -7.75
N ASP A 129 -27.13 8.60 -8.05
CA ASP A 129 -26.16 8.64 -9.15
C ASP A 129 -24.87 7.89 -8.81
N VAL A 130 -24.55 6.89 -9.63
CA VAL A 130 -23.43 5.96 -9.39
C VAL A 130 -22.07 6.64 -9.45
N SER A 131 -21.94 7.82 -10.06
CA SER A 131 -20.67 8.55 -10.06
C SER A 131 -20.32 9.16 -8.69
N PHE A 132 -21.23 9.09 -7.70
CA PHE A 132 -21.06 9.62 -6.36
C PHE A 132 -21.05 8.55 -5.26
N ASP A 133 -21.19 7.28 -5.66
CA ASP A 133 -21.23 6.14 -4.75
C ASP A 133 -20.64 4.92 -5.47
N LEU A 134 -19.36 4.64 -5.21
CA LEU A 134 -18.64 3.52 -5.83
C LEU A 134 -19.18 2.16 -5.39
N GLU A 135 -19.81 2.07 -4.21
CA GLU A 135 -20.45 0.84 -3.74
C GLU A 135 -21.73 0.60 -4.55
N LEU A 136 -22.55 1.63 -4.72
CA LEU A 136 -23.71 1.61 -5.60
C LEU A 136 -23.31 1.32 -7.05
N PHE A 137 -22.23 1.91 -7.56
CA PHE A 137 -21.72 1.63 -8.90
C PHE A 137 -21.28 0.18 -9.07
N SER A 138 -20.54 -0.36 -8.10
CA SER A 138 -20.06 -1.75 -8.13
C SER A 138 -21.22 -2.74 -8.12
N ARG A 139 -22.24 -2.47 -7.31
CA ARG A 139 -23.49 -3.24 -7.30
C ARG A 139 -24.27 -3.08 -8.61
N ALA A 140 -24.39 -1.86 -9.14
CA ALA A 140 -25.11 -1.62 -10.38
C ALA A 140 -24.41 -2.26 -11.58
N ARG A 141 -23.07 -2.35 -11.59
CA ARG A 141 -22.28 -2.93 -12.69
C ARG A 141 -22.63 -4.39 -12.99
N THR A 142 -23.04 -5.16 -11.99
CA THR A 142 -23.43 -6.57 -12.18
C THR A 142 -24.82 -6.73 -12.81
N GLU A 143 -25.59 -5.65 -12.92
CA GLU A 143 -26.91 -5.67 -13.55
C GLU A 143 -26.83 -5.62 -15.07
N SER A 144 -27.61 -6.48 -15.73
CA SER A 144 -27.67 -6.54 -17.20
C SER A 144 -28.03 -5.20 -17.84
N VAL A 145 -28.89 -4.40 -17.19
CA VAL A 145 -29.29 -3.06 -17.65
C VAL A 145 -28.13 -2.06 -17.63
N THR A 146 -27.15 -2.25 -16.75
CA THR A 146 -26.01 -1.34 -16.61
C THR A 146 -24.99 -1.54 -17.73
N ASP A 147 -24.60 -2.80 -17.97
CA ASP A 147 -23.68 -3.15 -19.05
C ASP A 147 -24.31 -2.87 -20.43
N THR A 148 -25.57 -3.29 -20.62
CA THR A 148 -26.25 -3.18 -21.92
C THR A 148 -26.68 -1.75 -22.25
N SER A 149 -27.06 -0.95 -21.25
CA SER A 149 -27.64 0.38 -21.47
C SER A 149 -26.84 1.52 -20.82
N LEU A 150 -26.61 1.53 -19.50
CA LEU A 150 -26.05 2.71 -18.82
C LEU A 150 -24.59 3.01 -19.23
N LEU A 151 -23.73 1.99 -19.31
CA LEU A 151 -22.30 2.14 -19.64
C LEU A 151 -22.00 2.12 -21.14
N ARG A 152 -23.01 1.99 -22.00
CA ARG A 152 -22.84 1.88 -23.47
C ARG A 152 -21.98 3.00 -24.07
N PHE A 153 -22.05 4.21 -23.51
CA PHE A 153 -21.35 5.39 -24.02
C PHE A 153 -20.43 6.04 -22.99
N VAL A 154 -20.24 5.41 -21.83
CA VAL A 154 -19.46 5.93 -20.69
C VAL A 154 -18.60 4.79 -20.16
N SER A 155 -17.28 4.94 -20.18
CA SER A 155 -16.39 3.88 -19.68
C SER A 155 -16.42 3.80 -18.14
N VAL A 156 -16.08 2.63 -17.61
CA VAL A 156 -15.92 2.39 -16.17
C VAL A 156 -14.93 3.38 -15.56
N ASP A 157 -13.79 3.62 -16.22
CA ASP A 157 -12.78 4.57 -15.77
C ASP A 157 -13.30 6.01 -15.70
N THR A 158 -14.21 6.38 -16.62
CA THR A 158 -14.88 7.69 -16.57
C THR A 158 -15.78 7.81 -15.35
N VAL A 159 -16.52 6.76 -14.97
CA VAL A 159 -17.37 6.78 -13.76
C VAL A 159 -16.51 6.85 -12.49
N VAL A 160 -15.43 6.07 -12.43
CA VAL A 160 -14.48 6.06 -11.29
C VAL A 160 -13.72 7.38 -11.19
N GLY A 161 -13.31 7.95 -12.32
CA GLY A 161 -12.67 9.27 -12.39
C GLY A 161 -13.58 10.39 -11.88
N ARG A 162 -14.86 10.38 -12.28
CA ARG A 162 -15.87 11.37 -11.84
C ARG A 162 -16.08 11.37 -10.32
N PHE A 163 -16.03 10.21 -9.66
CA PHE A 163 -16.09 10.11 -8.19
C PHE A 163 -14.90 10.81 -7.50
N ARG A 164 -13.72 10.76 -8.10
CA ARG A 164 -12.50 11.37 -7.55
C ARG A 164 -12.52 12.91 -7.66
N ASP A 165 -13.16 13.46 -8.69
CA ASP A 165 -13.22 14.89 -8.95
C ASP A 165 -14.39 15.63 -8.26
N SER A 166 -15.33 14.93 -7.62
CA SER A 166 -16.55 15.52 -7.05
C SER A 166 -16.39 16.38 -5.78
N GLY A 167 -15.19 16.54 -5.22
CA GLY A 167 -14.95 17.45 -4.08
C GLY A 167 -15.66 17.09 -2.77
N ILE A 168 -16.27 15.90 -2.68
CA ILE A 168 -16.86 15.36 -1.44
C ILE A 168 -15.72 14.77 -0.60
N PRO A 169 -15.62 15.07 0.71
CA PRO A 169 -14.65 14.41 1.57
C PRO A 169 -14.91 12.90 1.54
N ALA A 170 -13.90 12.15 1.12
CA ALA A 170 -13.95 10.71 1.01
C ALA A 170 -14.44 10.11 2.33
N GLY A 171 -15.68 9.59 2.33
CA GLY A 171 -15.97 8.43 3.14
C GLY A 171 -15.00 7.32 2.71
N PRO A 172 -14.51 6.48 3.64
CA PRO A 172 -13.38 5.59 3.37
C PRO A 172 -13.65 4.71 2.14
N LEU A 173 -12.75 4.79 1.15
CA LEU A 173 -12.72 3.95 -0.04
C LEU A 173 -12.67 2.49 0.39
N ALA A 174 -13.54 1.70 -0.21
CA ALA A 174 -14.02 0.49 0.40
C ALA A 174 -14.03 -0.70 -0.59
N ALA A 175 -13.02 -0.83 -1.46
CA ALA A 175 -12.93 -1.94 -2.39
C ALA A 175 -11.50 -2.51 -2.48
N ILE A 176 -11.39 -3.85 -2.58
CA ILE A 176 -10.12 -4.56 -2.79
C ILE A 176 -9.69 -4.36 -4.24
N THR A 177 -8.52 -3.77 -4.44
CA THR A 177 -8.01 -3.41 -5.76
C THR A 177 -7.57 -4.64 -6.55
N GLU A 178 -7.65 -4.57 -7.89
CA GLU A 178 -7.13 -5.63 -8.79
C GLU A 178 -5.65 -5.95 -8.51
N VAL A 179 -4.87 -4.93 -8.11
CA VAL A 179 -3.47 -5.07 -7.70
C VAL A 179 -3.36 -5.96 -6.46
N THR A 180 -4.18 -5.71 -5.44
CA THR A 180 -4.23 -6.53 -4.22
C THR A 180 -4.68 -7.96 -4.54
N ARG A 181 -5.69 -8.14 -5.40
CA ARG A 181 -6.15 -9.48 -5.85
C ARG A 181 -5.03 -10.27 -6.52
N ARG A 182 -4.31 -9.64 -7.45
CA ARG A 182 -3.17 -10.27 -8.15
C ARG A 182 -2.03 -10.60 -7.19
N ARG A 183 -1.68 -9.69 -6.28
CA ARG A 183 -0.65 -9.93 -5.27
C ARG A 183 -1.05 -11.04 -4.29
N LEU A 184 -2.32 -11.13 -3.91
CA LEU A 184 -2.85 -12.23 -3.09
C LEU A 184 -2.66 -13.57 -3.80
N PHE A 185 -3.04 -13.70 -5.07
CA PHE A 185 -2.87 -14.95 -5.80
C PHE A 185 -1.40 -15.31 -6.00
N ASP A 186 -0.55 -14.35 -6.37
CA ASP A 186 0.89 -14.59 -6.55
C ASP A 186 1.59 -14.97 -5.23
N ALA A 187 1.17 -14.37 -4.12
CA ALA A 187 1.66 -14.70 -2.79
C ALA A 187 1.18 -16.09 -2.32
N LEU A 188 -0.10 -16.43 -2.55
CA LEU A 188 -0.65 -17.75 -2.23
C LEU A 188 0.01 -18.85 -3.06
N ARG A 189 0.25 -18.63 -4.36
CA ARG A 189 1.04 -19.53 -5.22
C ARG A 189 2.45 -19.75 -4.68
N SER A 190 3.13 -18.65 -4.32
CA SER A 190 4.51 -18.69 -3.84
C SER A 190 4.65 -19.33 -2.45
N SER A 191 3.57 -19.31 -1.66
CA SER A 191 3.54 -19.95 -0.33
C SER A 191 3.56 -21.48 -0.42
N GLY A 192 3.12 -22.06 -1.53
CA GLY A 192 2.96 -23.51 -1.70
C GLY A 192 1.84 -24.12 -0.84
N ALA A 193 1.03 -23.31 -0.14
CA ALA A 193 -0.07 -23.80 0.67
C ALA A 193 -1.28 -24.17 -0.20
N SER A 194 -1.81 -25.39 -0.03
CA SER A 194 -3.02 -25.84 -0.75
C SER A 194 -4.23 -25.02 -0.32
N TRP A 195 -4.92 -24.31 -1.21
CA TRP A 195 -6.06 -23.47 -0.86
C TRP A 195 -7.20 -24.24 -0.17
N SER A 196 -7.43 -25.51 -0.52
CA SER A 196 -8.42 -26.38 0.12
C SER A 196 -7.96 -27.00 1.44
N GLY A 197 -6.72 -26.74 1.87
CA GLY A 197 -6.14 -27.25 3.11
C GLY A 197 -6.15 -28.78 3.16
N SER A 198 -6.72 -29.33 4.23
CA SER A 198 -6.87 -30.78 4.45
C SER A 198 -8.10 -31.39 3.76
N LEU A 199 -8.98 -30.55 3.19
CA LEU A 199 -10.13 -31.01 2.42
C LEU A 199 -9.74 -31.21 0.95
N ASP A 200 -10.47 -32.07 0.28
CA ASP A 200 -10.43 -32.12 -1.18
C ASP A 200 -11.08 -30.86 -1.77
N GLU A 201 -10.66 -30.49 -2.98
CA GLU A 201 -11.06 -29.25 -3.67
C GLU A 201 -12.59 -29.12 -3.80
N VAL A 202 -13.29 -30.21 -4.08
CA VAL A 202 -14.77 -30.22 -4.20
C VAL A 202 -15.42 -29.98 -2.84
N THR A 203 -14.98 -30.69 -1.79
CA THR A 203 -15.50 -30.52 -0.43
C THR A 203 -15.25 -29.11 0.10
N PHE A 204 -14.10 -28.50 -0.21
CA PHE A 204 -13.85 -27.10 0.13
C PHE A 204 -14.82 -26.17 -0.60
N LEU A 205 -14.92 -26.28 -1.93
CA LEU A 205 -15.75 -25.39 -2.74
C LEU A 205 -17.24 -25.51 -2.41
N ARG A 206 -17.74 -26.70 -2.04
CA ARG A 206 -19.13 -26.91 -1.58
C ARG A 206 -19.48 -26.12 -0.31
N ARG A 207 -18.48 -25.67 0.47
CA ARG A 207 -18.70 -24.83 1.65
C ARG A 207 -18.99 -23.37 1.29
N LEU A 208 -18.59 -22.96 0.09
CA LEU A 208 -18.71 -21.59 -0.42
C LEU A 208 -19.74 -21.45 -1.54
N TYR A 209 -19.92 -22.50 -2.34
CA TYR A 209 -20.65 -22.47 -3.61
C TYR A 209 -21.58 -23.68 -3.77
N ASP A 210 -22.71 -23.46 -4.42
CA ASP A 210 -23.63 -24.54 -4.82
C ASP A 210 -23.18 -25.16 -6.15
N LEU A 211 -22.28 -26.14 -6.07
CA LEU A 211 -21.66 -26.77 -7.24
C LEU A 211 -22.64 -27.57 -8.11
N ASP A 212 -23.81 -27.92 -7.58
CA ASP A 212 -24.84 -28.67 -8.31
C ASP A 212 -25.61 -27.77 -9.30
N HIS A 213 -25.60 -26.46 -9.06
CA HIS A 213 -26.27 -25.46 -9.88
C HIS A 213 -25.32 -24.55 -10.67
N LEU A 214 -24.02 -24.64 -10.41
CA LEU A 214 -22.99 -23.96 -11.21
C LEU A 214 -22.75 -24.70 -12.54
N GLU A 215 -22.71 -23.94 -13.63
CA GLU A 215 -22.51 -24.49 -14.97
C GLU A 215 -21.11 -25.09 -15.16
N SER A 216 -21.02 -26.15 -15.96
CA SER A 216 -19.76 -26.76 -16.37
C SER A 216 -19.13 -25.98 -17.53
N HIS A 217 -17.80 -25.87 -17.54
CA HIS A 217 -17.06 -25.40 -18.71
C HIS A 217 -16.81 -26.52 -19.74
N ASP A 218 -17.01 -27.79 -19.35
CA ASP A 218 -16.99 -28.94 -20.24
C ASP A 218 -18.43 -29.37 -20.61
N PRO A 219 -18.82 -29.26 -21.88
CA PRO A 219 -20.19 -29.60 -22.31
C PRO A 219 -20.57 -31.08 -22.11
N ARG A 220 -19.63 -31.96 -21.74
CA ARG A 220 -19.89 -33.37 -21.39
C ARG A 220 -20.52 -33.53 -20.01
N PHE A 221 -20.42 -32.52 -19.14
CA PHE A 221 -20.95 -32.53 -17.78
C PHE A 221 -21.98 -31.40 -17.60
N THR A 222 -22.96 -31.63 -16.73
CA THR A 222 -24.02 -30.65 -16.48
C THR A 222 -23.75 -29.75 -15.27
N THR A 223 -22.84 -30.15 -14.38
CA THR A 223 -22.53 -29.43 -13.14
C THR A 223 -21.03 -29.13 -13.04
N ALA A 224 -20.68 -28.03 -12.36
CA ALA A 224 -19.30 -27.65 -12.08
C ALA A 224 -18.57 -28.73 -11.25
N GLU A 225 -19.27 -29.45 -10.37
CA GLU A 225 -18.66 -30.57 -9.65
C GLU A 225 -18.21 -31.68 -10.60
N GLY A 226 -19.06 -32.09 -11.57
CA GLY A 226 -18.70 -33.14 -12.52
C GLY A 226 -17.48 -32.78 -13.37
N ASP A 227 -17.40 -31.50 -13.74
CA ASP A 227 -16.26 -30.88 -14.44
C ASP A 227 -14.97 -30.97 -13.61
N ILE A 228 -15.01 -30.51 -12.36
CA ILE A 228 -13.86 -30.51 -11.44
C ILE A 228 -13.40 -31.94 -11.15
N VAL A 229 -14.33 -32.86 -10.85
CA VAL A 229 -14.01 -34.26 -10.58
C VAL A 229 -13.29 -34.89 -11.77
N GLN A 230 -13.76 -34.61 -12.99
CA GLN A 230 -13.14 -35.14 -14.19
C GLN A 230 -11.72 -34.60 -14.40
N HIS A 231 -11.51 -33.29 -14.30
CA HIS A 231 -10.25 -32.66 -14.67
C HIS A 231 -9.21 -32.59 -13.53
N ARG A 232 -9.62 -32.71 -12.27
CA ARG A 232 -8.68 -32.69 -11.12
C ARG A 232 -8.39 -34.08 -10.56
N TYR A 233 -9.33 -35.03 -10.62
CA TYR A 233 -9.17 -36.35 -9.98
C TYR A 233 -9.06 -37.48 -10.99
N ASN A 234 -9.88 -37.49 -12.04
CA ASN A 234 -9.79 -38.54 -13.06
C ASN A 234 -8.63 -38.29 -14.04
N ASN A 235 -8.32 -37.01 -14.32
CA ASN A 235 -7.25 -36.58 -15.22
C ASN A 235 -6.35 -35.49 -14.59
N PRO A 236 -5.55 -35.80 -13.55
CA PRO A 236 -4.83 -34.82 -12.73
C PRO A 236 -3.77 -33.96 -13.45
N GLY A 237 -3.60 -34.09 -14.77
CA GLY A 237 -2.74 -33.24 -15.59
C GLY A 237 -3.48 -32.19 -16.43
N ASP A 238 -4.81 -32.13 -16.35
CA ASP A 238 -5.59 -31.22 -17.20
C ASP A 238 -5.54 -29.77 -16.69
N TRP A 239 -5.58 -29.55 -15.37
CA TRP A 239 -5.57 -28.22 -14.74
C TRP A 239 -4.41 -28.06 -13.74
N GLU A 240 -3.88 -26.84 -13.61
CA GLU A 240 -2.88 -26.46 -12.60
C GLU A 240 -3.48 -26.42 -11.19
N ASP A 241 -2.67 -26.52 -10.13
CA ASP A 241 -3.16 -26.60 -8.74
C ASP A 241 -3.83 -25.30 -8.23
N ASP A 242 -3.66 -24.20 -8.94
CA ASP A 242 -4.21 -22.88 -8.64
C ASP A 242 -5.34 -22.45 -9.59
N TRP A 243 -5.87 -23.40 -10.38
CA TRP A 243 -6.90 -23.17 -11.40
C TRP A 243 -8.09 -22.34 -10.92
N VAL A 244 -8.48 -22.50 -9.65
CA VAL A 244 -9.60 -21.81 -9.00
C VAL A 244 -9.46 -20.29 -9.01
N PHE A 245 -8.24 -19.74 -8.97
CA PHE A 245 -8.02 -18.29 -8.97
C PHE A 245 -8.31 -17.65 -10.34
N GLY A 246 -8.22 -18.43 -11.42
CA GLY A 246 -8.52 -17.98 -12.79
C GLY A 246 -9.90 -18.40 -13.29
N ASP A 247 -10.64 -19.23 -12.55
CA ASP A 247 -11.94 -19.72 -12.97
C ASP A 247 -13.05 -18.70 -12.64
N GLY A 248 -13.62 -18.13 -13.70
CA GLY A 248 -14.64 -17.08 -13.61
C GLY A 248 -15.91 -17.49 -12.85
N ARG A 249 -16.20 -18.79 -12.70
CA ARG A 249 -17.37 -19.28 -11.95
C ARG A 249 -17.34 -18.91 -10.47
N PHE A 250 -16.15 -18.74 -9.89
CA PHE A 250 -15.97 -18.44 -8.47
C PHE A 250 -15.79 -16.96 -8.16
N GLY A 251 -15.59 -16.12 -9.19
CA GLY A 251 -15.54 -14.66 -9.04
C GLY A 251 -14.37 -14.14 -8.19
N LEU A 252 -13.28 -14.91 -8.06
CA LEU A 252 -12.14 -14.53 -7.21
C LEU A 252 -11.29 -13.42 -7.84
N ALA A 253 -11.05 -13.47 -9.15
CA ALA A 253 -10.27 -12.45 -9.85
C ALA A 253 -11.09 -11.16 -10.10
N ASP A 254 -12.27 -11.30 -10.70
CA ASP A 254 -13.04 -10.17 -11.25
C ASP A 254 -14.44 -9.99 -10.64
N GLY A 255 -14.80 -10.82 -9.65
CA GLY A 255 -16.09 -10.80 -8.96
C GLY A 255 -16.11 -9.95 -7.69
N PRO A 256 -17.22 -9.97 -6.91
CA PRO A 256 -17.38 -9.11 -5.74
C PRO A 256 -16.33 -9.38 -4.65
N ASP A 257 -15.95 -8.35 -3.88
CA ASP A 257 -14.96 -8.46 -2.80
C ASP A 257 -15.36 -9.50 -1.75
N GLU A 258 -16.66 -9.63 -1.48
CA GLU A 258 -17.20 -10.62 -0.57
C GLU A 258 -16.90 -12.06 -1.00
N ALA A 259 -16.85 -12.34 -2.31
CA ALA A 259 -16.51 -13.67 -2.79
C ALA A 259 -15.05 -14.01 -2.45
N LEU A 260 -14.14 -13.07 -2.70
CA LEU A 260 -12.73 -13.21 -2.36
C LEU A 260 -12.52 -13.28 -0.84
N LEU A 261 -13.12 -12.38 -0.07
CA LEU A 261 -12.99 -12.33 1.37
C LEU A 261 -13.52 -13.59 2.06
N ARG A 262 -14.66 -14.13 1.60
CA ARG A 262 -15.20 -15.39 2.12
C ARG A 262 -14.31 -16.57 1.73
N PHE A 263 -13.78 -16.57 0.51
CA PHE A 263 -12.82 -17.60 0.08
C PHE A 263 -11.57 -17.59 0.96
N LEU A 264 -10.95 -16.43 1.18
CA LEU A 264 -9.76 -16.26 2.01
C LEU A 264 -10.03 -16.62 3.48
N ALA A 265 -11.18 -16.24 4.02
CA ALA A 265 -11.61 -16.62 5.36
C ALA A 265 -11.83 -18.14 5.49
N GLU A 266 -12.42 -18.77 4.47
CA GLU A 266 -12.66 -20.21 4.46
C GLU A 266 -11.37 -21.01 4.32
N MET A 267 -10.37 -20.52 3.57
CA MET A 267 -9.04 -21.14 3.52
C MET A 267 -8.49 -21.37 4.93
N ILE A 268 -8.59 -20.37 5.80
CA ILE A 268 -8.06 -20.45 7.17
C ILE A 268 -9.09 -20.97 8.19
N HIS A 269 -10.24 -21.47 7.75
CA HIS A 269 -11.26 -21.98 8.65
C HIS A 269 -10.79 -23.27 9.35
N PRO A 270 -11.09 -23.49 10.64
CA PRO A 270 -10.63 -24.66 11.41
C PRO A 270 -11.03 -26.04 10.85
N ALA A 271 -12.13 -26.08 10.07
CA ALA A 271 -12.57 -27.29 9.35
C ALA A 271 -11.81 -27.56 8.05
N VAL A 272 -11.06 -26.57 7.55
CA VAL A 272 -10.27 -26.64 6.32
C VAL A 272 -8.81 -26.87 6.67
N ARG A 273 -8.29 -26.13 7.65
CA ARG A 273 -6.91 -26.22 8.14
C ARG A 273 -6.87 -26.40 9.65
N THR A 274 -6.18 -27.45 10.08
CA THR A 274 -6.01 -27.79 11.49
C THR A 274 -4.68 -27.32 12.07
N ASP A 275 -3.69 -27.00 11.22
CA ASP A 275 -2.40 -26.44 11.64
C ASP A 275 -2.55 -24.95 11.92
N ARG A 276 -2.43 -24.60 13.21
CA ARG A 276 -2.54 -23.22 13.69
C ARG A 276 -1.43 -22.32 13.16
N GLY A 277 -0.20 -22.84 13.03
CA GLY A 277 0.92 -22.06 12.49
C GLY A 277 0.76 -21.79 10.99
N GLU A 278 0.17 -22.72 10.24
CA GLU A 278 -0.19 -22.48 8.84
C GLU A 278 -1.29 -21.42 8.71
N VAL A 279 -2.32 -21.48 9.56
CA VAL A 279 -3.38 -20.47 9.64
C VAL A 279 -2.83 -19.09 9.96
N GLU A 280 -1.93 -18.97 10.96
CA GLU A 280 -1.34 -17.69 11.36
C GLU A 280 -0.44 -17.10 10.25
N ARG A 281 0.36 -17.92 9.56
CA ARG A 281 1.17 -17.46 8.40
C ARG A 281 0.30 -16.98 7.25
N LEU A 282 -0.75 -17.72 6.90
CA LEU A 282 -1.68 -17.32 5.84
C LEU A 282 -2.48 -16.08 6.23
N LEU A 283 -2.90 -15.98 7.49
CA LEU A 283 -3.60 -14.80 8.01
C LEU A 283 -2.71 -13.56 7.94
N ALA A 284 -1.44 -13.65 8.34
CA ALA A 284 -0.48 -12.54 8.25
C ALA A 284 -0.20 -12.14 6.79
N LEU A 285 0.00 -13.11 5.91
CA LEU A 285 0.18 -12.89 4.48
C LEU A 285 -1.04 -12.17 3.86
N VAL A 286 -2.24 -12.67 4.13
CA VAL A 286 -3.50 -12.14 3.60
C VAL A 286 -3.78 -10.75 4.17
N ASN A 287 -3.67 -10.56 5.49
CA ASN A 287 -3.92 -9.27 6.12
C ASN A 287 -2.89 -8.21 5.73
N GLY A 288 -1.62 -8.57 5.55
CA GLY A 288 -0.60 -7.65 5.06
C GLY A 288 -0.89 -7.11 3.66
N LEU A 289 -1.56 -7.92 2.82
CA LEU A 289 -1.97 -7.53 1.48
C LEU A 289 -3.34 -6.83 1.44
N LEU A 290 -4.26 -7.18 2.35
CA LEU A 290 -5.59 -6.54 2.45
C LEU A 290 -5.57 -5.18 3.17
N ALA A 291 -4.60 -4.96 4.08
CA ALA A 291 -4.56 -3.76 4.92
C ALA A 291 -4.46 -2.43 4.14
N PRO A 292 -3.69 -2.31 3.04
CA PRO A 292 -3.70 -1.12 2.19
C PRO A 292 -5.08 -0.77 1.62
N ASP A 293 -5.93 -1.78 1.40
CA ASP A 293 -7.30 -1.63 0.91
C ASP A 293 -8.33 -1.54 2.06
N GLY A 294 -7.85 -1.38 3.29
CA GLY A 294 -8.65 -1.12 4.48
C GLY A 294 -9.43 -2.33 5.01
N TYR A 295 -9.01 -3.54 4.65
CA TYR A 295 -9.60 -4.80 5.12
C TYR A 295 -8.62 -5.62 5.94
N GLU A 296 -9.16 -6.40 6.87
CA GLU A 296 -8.44 -7.47 7.54
C GLU A 296 -9.41 -8.64 7.78
N LEU A 297 -8.90 -9.87 7.76
CA LEU A 297 -9.56 -11.01 8.36
C LEU A 297 -9.30 -10.95 9.86
N ALA A 298 -10.36 -10.75 10.64
CA ALA A 298 -10.30 -10.70 12.09
C ALA A 298 -11.09 -11.86 12.69
N GLU A 299 -10.70 -12.31 13.88
CA GLU A 299 -11.47 -13.32 14.61
C GLU A 299 -12.88 -12.78 14.90
N ALA A 300 -13.89 -13.45 14.35
CA ALA A 300 -15.28 -13.06 14.51
C ALA A 300 -15.98 -13.88 15.59
N ARG A 301 -15.65 -15.17 15.68
CA ARG A 301 -16.19 -16.09 16.67
C ARG A 301 -15.24 -17.26 16.88
N THR A 302 -15.46 -18.01 17.96
CA THR A 302 -14.73 -19.25 18.23
C THR A 302 -15.69 -20.43 18.10
N VAL A 303 -15.31 -21.48 17.37
CA VAL A 303 -16.08 -22.72 17.23
C VAL A 303 -15.25 -23.86 17.83
N SER A 304 -15.76 -24.50 18.87
CA SER A 304 -15.08 -25.61 19.58
C SER A 304 -13.67 -25.25 20.07
N GLY A 305 -13.42 -23.98 20.43
CA GLY A 305 -12.11 -23.50 20.88
C GLY A 305 -11.17 -23.04 19.76
N TYR A 306 -11.59 -23.12 18.50
CA TYR A 306 -10.81 -22.65 17.34
C TYR A 306 -11.38 -21.34 16.75
N PRO A 307 -10.52 -20.36 16.44
CA PRO A 307 -10.97 -19.08 15.90
C PRO A 307 -11.51 -19.24 14.47
N VAL A 308 -12.64 -18.58 14.19
CA VAL A 308 -13.19 -18.42 12.86
C VAL A 308 -13.08 -16.96 12.49
N TYR A 309 -12.41 -16.71 11.36
CA TYR A 309 -12.11 -15.38 10.88
C TYR A 309 -13.19 -14.91 9.90
N GLU A 310 -13.52 -13.63 9.96
CA GLU A 310 -14.35 -12.95 8.97
C GLU A 310 -13.67 -11.63 8.58
N ALA A 311 -13.94 -11.19 7.36
CA ALA A 311 -13.41 -9.91 6.90
C ALA A 311 -14.10 -8.74 7.60
N ARG A 312 -13.31 -7.79 8.11
CA ARG A 312 -13.80 -6.52 8.65
C ARG A 312 -12.99 -5.34 8.13
N ARG A 313 -13.55 -4.15 8.30
CA ARG A 313 -12.89 -2.88 8.01
C ARG A 313 -11.89 -2.52 9.10
N ILE A 314 -10.72 -2.03 8.69
CA ILE A 314 -9.76 -1.41 9.60
C ILE A 314 -10.27 0.00 9.95
N PRO A 315 -10.54 0.33 11.22
CA PRO A 315 -11.02 1.65 11.62
C PRO A 315 -9.94 2.73 11.41
N ALA A 316 -10.32 3.87 10.82
CA ALA A 316 -9.41 4.98 10.58
C ALA A 316 -8.85 5.54 11.89
N ARG A 317 -7.51 5.53 12.03
CA ARG A 317 -6.79 6.07 13.20
C ARG A 317 -7.02 7.60 13.31
N PRO A 318 -7.27 8.17 14.52
CA PRO A 318 -7.25 9.61 14.70
C PRO A 318 -5.80 10.12 14.52
N ARG A 319 -5.59 11.02 13.57
CA ARG A 319 -4.28 11.69 13.37
C ARG A 319 -3.99 12.61 14.56
N ILE A 320 -2.94 12.31 15.32
CA ILE A 320 -2.29 13.27 16.23
C ILE A 320 -1.57 14.31 15.33
N PRO A 321 -1.79 15.62 15.52
CA PRO A 321 -1.19 16.65 14.67
C PRO A 321 0.30 16.82 14.98
N SER A 322 1.18 16.42 14.05
CA SER A 322 2.56 16.91 14.01
C SER A 322 2.57 18.42 13.70
N PRO A 323 3.55 19.17 14.23
CA PRO A 323 3.68 20.60 13.96
C PRO A 323 3.86 20.85 12.46
N ALA A 324 3.08 21.80 11.94
CA ALA A 324 2.95 22.06 10.51
C ALA A 324 4.30 22.43 9.87
N PRO A 325 4.68 21.81 8.73
CA PRO A 325 5.67 22.39 7.84
C PRO A 325 5.13 23.73 7.30
N PRO A 326 6.00 24.73 7.03
CA PRO A 326 5.56 26.04 6.58
C PRO A 326 4.79 25.91 5.26
N ALA A 327 3.57 26.47 5.27
CA ALA A 327 2.64 26.67 4.17
C ALA A 327 3.07 26.07 2.82
N ALA A 328 2.66 24.82 2.58
CA ALA A 328 2.53 24.33 1.22
C ALA A 328 1.50 25.23 0.52
N VAL A 329 2.00 26.06 -0.39
CA VAL A 329 1.21 26.75 -1.39
C VAL A 329 0.30 25.73 -2.04
N THR A 330 -1.00 26.01 -2.07
CA THR A 330 -2.00 25.25 -2.83
C THR A 330 -1.60 25.28 -4.31
N ALA A 331 -0.75 24.34 -4.74
CA ALA A 331 -0.43 24.15 -6.14
C ALA A 331 -1.59 23.41 -6.80
N ALA A 332 -2.16 24.04 -7.82
CA ALA A 332 -3.14 23.45 -8.72
C ALA A 332 -2.64 22.11 -9.29
N GLN A 333 -3.56 21.24 -9.73
CA GLN A 333 -3.19 20.00 -10.41
C GLN A 333 -2.23 20.29 -11.59
N PRO A 334 -1.25 19.39 -11.87
CA PRO A 334 -0.27 19.57 -12.94
C PRO A 334 -0.91 19.94 -14.27
N GLY A 335 -0.53 21.09 -14.82
CA GLY A 335 -0.87 21.47 -16.20
C GLY A 335 -2.19 22.22 -16.41
N GLN A 336 -3.01 22.50 -15.37
CA GLN A 336 -4.33 23.16 -15.55
C GLN A 336 -4.27 24.61 -16.09
N GLY A 337 -3.08 25.21 -16.21
CA GLY A 337 -2.88 26.54 -16.80
C GLY A 337 -2.75 26.55 -18.33
N ALA A 338 -1.91 27.46 -18.83
CA ALA A 338 -1.71 27.70 -20.26
C ALA A 338 -1.30 26.45 -21.06
N TYR A 339 -0.61 25.49 -20.45
CA TYR A 339 -0.18 24.25 -21.10
C TYR A 339 -1.32 23.25 -21.38
N ALA A 340 -2.34 23.14 -20.52
CA ALA A 340 -3.55 22.37 -20.86
C ALA A 340 -4.32 22.98 -22.03
N ALA A 341 -4.30 24.31 -22.19
CA ALA A 341 -4.87 24.95 -23.37
C ALA A 341 -4.07 24.59 -24.64
N VAL A 342 -2.74 24.57 -24.57
CA VAL A 342 -1.89 24.10 -25.68
C VAL A 342 -2.19 22.63 -26.02
N ARG A 343 -2.28 21.75 -25.02
CA ARG A 343 -2.62 20.33 -25.22
C ARG A 343 -4.00 20.12 -25.83
N ARG A 344 -5.01 20.91 -25.42
CA ARG A 344 -6.36 20.88 -26.03
C ARG A 344 -6.38 21.43 -27.46
N ALA A 345 -5.50 22.37 -27.77
CA ALA A 345 -5.37 22.94 -29.11
C ALA A 345 -4.45 22.12 -30.03
N ALA A 346 -3.80 21.08 -29.52
CA ALA A 346 -2.85 20.23 -30.23
C ALA A 346 -3.50 19.59 -31.46
N ARG A 347 -2.81 19.67 -32.61
CA ARG A 347 -3.27 19.10 -33.89
C ARG A 347 -2.18 18.34 -34.62
N GLY A 348 -0.98 18.22 -34.03
CA GLY A 348 0.20 17.70 -34.72
C GLY A 348 0.66 18.58 -35.87
N GLU A 349 0.39 19.90 -35.79
CA GLU A 349 0.62 20.86 -36.86
C GLU A 349 1.76 21.83 -36.48
N ARG A 350 2.97 21.55 -36.97
CA ARG A 350 4.19 22.30 -36.61
C ARG A 350 4.10 23.80 -36.84
N LYS A 351 3.25 24.23 -37.78
CA LYS A 351 3.02 25.63 -38.14
C LYS A 351 2.30 26.41 -37.04
N ASP A 352 1.69 25.75 -36.07
CA ASP A 352 1.01 26.38 -34.93
C ASP A 352 2.00 26.95 -33.90
N TYR A 353 3.27 26.56 -34.00
CA TYR A 353 4.36 26.98 -33.13
C TYR A 353 5.32 27.92 -33.86
N ALA A 354 5.41 29.17 -33.40
CA ALA A 354 6.45 30.10 -33.83
C ALA A 354 7.77 29.70 -33.14
N CYS A 355 8.81 29.43 -33.93
CA CYS A 355 10.12 29.09 -33.38
C CYS A 355 11.16 30.15 -33.78
N PRO A 356 12.07 30.49 -32.87
CA PRO A 356 13.23 31.29 -33.19
C PRO A 356 14.12 30.57 -34.22
N ARG A 357 15.00 31.34 -34.86
CA ARG A 357 15.87 30.84 -35.93
C ARG A 357 16.93 29.88 -35.42
N GLU A 358 17.43 30.12 -34.22
CA GLU A 358 18.48 29.32 -33.60
C GLU A 358 17.89 28.51 -32.44
N PRO A 359 18.29 27.23 -32.29
CA PRO A 359 17.91 26.43 -31.13
C PRO A 359 18.66 26.87 -29.88
N VAL A 360 18.22 26.37 -28.73
CA VAL A 360 18.95 26.48 -27.47
C VAL A 360 20.32 25.80 -27.63
N PRO A 361 21.42 26.42 -27.18
CA PRO A 361 22.75 25.80 -27.18
C PRO A 361 22.75 24.43 -26.49
N ASP A 362 23.62 23.51 -26.93
CA ASP A 362 23.83 22.16 -26.38
C ASP A 362 22.73 21.09 -26.62
N GLY A 363 21.88 21.28 -27.64
CA GLY A 363 20.97 20.22 -28.12
C GLY A 363 21.74 19.06 -28.77
N GLY A 364 21.75 17.89 -28.12
CA GLY A 364 22.48 16.70 -28.59
C GLY A 364 22.00 16.15 -29.95
N GLN A 365 21.11 15.15 -29.95
CA GLN A 365 20.63 14.48 -31.17
C GLN A 365 19.42 15.17 -31.83
N ALA A 366 18.87 16.20 -31.19
CA ALA A 366 17.71 16.97 -31.61
C ALA A 366 17.88 18.42 -31.14
N ASP A 367 17.32 19.34 -31.93
CA ASP A 367 17.29 20.76 -31.63
C ASP A 367 16.10 21.07 -30.73
N VAL A 368 16.32 21.80 -29.64
CA VAL A 368 15.25 22.29 -28.76
C VAL A 368 15.10 23.79 -28.99
N PHE A 369 13.86 24.26 -29.17
CA PHE A 369 13.54 25.67 -29.40
C PHE A 369 12.62 26.18 -28.29
N GLU A 370 12.90 27.38 -27.77
CA GLU A 370 11.92 28.17 -27.02
C GLU A 370 10.87 28.69 -28.01
N ALA A 371 9.79 27.94 -28.19
CA ALA A 371 8.75 28.23 -29.16
C ALA A 371 7.56 28.91 -28.49
N THR A 372 6.69 29.53 -29.29
CA THR A 372 5.43 30.11 -28.80
C THR A 372 4.26 29.55 -29.59
N HIS A 373 3.23 29.04 -28.91
CA HIS A 373 1.98 28.65 -29.55
C HIS A 373 1.26 29.90 -30.08
N LYS A 374 1.17 30.05 -31.41
CA LYS A 374 0.79 31.32 -32.07
C LYS A 374 -0.56 31.88 -31.64
N THR A 375 -1.53 31.01 -31.40
CA THR A 375 -2.89 31.42 -31.02
C THR A 375 -3.02 31.71 -29.52
N LEU A 376 -2.25 31.02 -28.69
CA LEU A 376 -2.41 31.06 -27.22
C LEU A 376 -1.38 31.98 -26.55
N GLY A 377 -0.31 32.37 -27.28
CA GLY A 377 0.79 33.14 -26.74
C GLY A 377 1.65 32.40 -25.72
N THR A 378 1.40 31.11 -25.49
CA THR A 378 2.09 30.29 -24.48
C THR A 378 3.47 29.88 -24.98
N THR A 379 4.50 30.17 -24.21
CA THR A 379 5.88 29.68 -24.44
C THR A 379 5.94 28.18 -24.14
N VAL A 380 6.61 27.42 -25.00
CA VAL A 380 6.75 25.97 -24.93
C VAL A 380 8.14 25.55 -25.40
N ALA A 381 8.62 24.39 -24.98
CA ALA A 381 9.81 23.76 -25.56
C ALA A 381 9.41 22.90 -26.76
N LEU A 382 9.97 23.17 -27.94
CA LEU A 382 9.77 22.35 -29.13
C LEU A 382 11.06 21.60 -29.45
N LYS A 383 11.04 20.27 -29.33
CA LYS A 383 12.16 19.39 -29.71
C LYS A 383 11.93 18.86 -31.12
N LYS A 384 12.92 18.98 -32.00
CA LYS A 384 12.84 18.57 -33.41
C LYS A 384 14.14 17.92 -33.88
N LEU A 385 14.03 16.90 -34.73
CA LEU A 385 15.20 16.30 -35.39
C LEU A 385 15.91 17.30 -36.33
N HIS A 386 17.24 17.32 -36.27
CA HIS A 386 18.09 18.28 -37.00
C HIS A 386 17.95 18.17 -38.54
N SER A 387 17.77 16.95 -39.05
CA SER A 387 17.65 16.69 -40.50
C SER A 387 16.21 16.80 -40.98
N LYS A 388 16.01 17.37 -42.17
CA LYS A 388 14.73 17.32 -42.90
C LYS A 388 14.38 15.89 -43.35
N TYR A 389 15.38 15.02 -43.47
CA TYR A 389 15.23 13.60 -43.78
C TYR A 389 16.03 12.79 -42.74
N PRO A 390 15.48 12.64 -41.52
CA PRO A 390 16.16 11.92 -40.45
C PRO A 390 16.30 10.44 -40.77
N ALA A 391 17.38 9.81 -40.30
CA ALA A 391 17.52 8.37 -40.41
C ALA A 391 16.42 7.67 -39.60
N GLU A 392 15.98 6.49 -40.05
CA GLU A 392 14.91 5.72 -39.38
C GLU A 392 15.20 5.47 -37.89
N ARG A 393 16.48 5.27 -37.52
CA ARG A 393 16.90 5.14 -36.12
C ARG A 393 16.62 6.39 -35.28
N GLN A 394 16.77 7.60 -35.84
CA GLN A 394 16.51 8.85 -35.14
C GLN A 394 15.01 9.06 -34.93
N VAL A 395 14.20 8.79 -35.97
CA VAL A 395 12.73 8.81 -35.86
C VAL A 395 12.26 7.77 -34.85
N ALA A 396 12.83 6.57 -34.84
CA ALA A 396 12.48 5.53 -33.88
C ALA A 396 12.83 5.92 -32.42
N ARG A 397 13.89 6.70 -32.19
CA ARG A 397 14.22 7.24 -30.85
C ARG A 397 13.21 8.30 -30.42
N MET A 398 12.87 9.23 -31.30
CA MET A 398 11.86 10.26 -31.02
C MET A 398 10.47 9.65 -30.80
N ARG A 399 10.08 8.64 -31.60
CA ARG A 399 8.85 7.86 -31.37
C ARG A 399 8.81 7.27 -29.97
N ARG A 400 9.89 6.66 -29.49
CA ARG A 400 9.95 6.07 -28.14
C ARG A 400 9.78 7.11 -27.05
N GLU A 401 10.42 8.27 -27.21
CA GLU A 401 10.29 9.38 -26.27
C GLU A 401 8.85 9.91 -26.22
N ILE A 402 8.15 9.93 -27.37
CA ILE A 402 6.74 10.26 -27.44
C ILE A 402 5.88 9.19 -26.76
N GLU A 403 6.09 7.91 -27.08
CA GLU A 403 5.31 6.79 -26.53
C GLU A 403 5.39 6.72 -25.00
N ILE A 404 6.58 6.85 -24.41
CA ILE A 404 6.73 6.82 -22.96
C ILE A 404 6.24 8.11 -22.30
N GLY A 405 6.40 9.28 -22.95
CA GLY A 405 5.81 10.53 -22.47
C GLY A 405 4.29 10.46 -22.44
N GLN A 406 3.67 9.72 -23.36
CA GLN A 406 2.23 9.43 -23.34
C GLN A 406 1.86 8.40 -22.26
N LEU A 407 2.68 7.35 -22.08
CA LEU A 407 2.46 6.36 -21.02
C LEU A 407 2.51 6.98 -19.61
N LEU A 408 3.41 7.92 -19.40
CA LEU A 408 3.60 8.62 -18.14
C LEU A 408 2.79 9.92 -18.04
N ASP A 409 1.84 10.16 -18.97
CA ASP A 409 1.01 11.36 -18.92
C ASP A 409 0.21 11.42 -17.61
N GLY A 410 0.16 12.60 -17.01
CA GLY A 410 -0.42 12.80 -15.69
C GLY A 410 0.49 12.48 -14.49
N HIS A 411 1.64 11.82 -14.69
CA HIS A 411 2.59 11.61 -13.60
C HIS A 411 3.26 12.93 -13.18
N PRO A 412 3.26 13.32 -11.89
CA PRO A 412 3.71 14.64 -11.46
C PRO A 412 5.19 14.93 -11.78
N HIS A 413 6.03 13.90 -11.77
CA HIS A 413 7.47 14.00 -12.01
C HIS A 413 7.92 13.54 -13.41
N ALA A 414 6.98 13.33 -14.34
CA ALA A 414 7.29 13.13 -15.76
C ALA A 414 7.09 14.45 -16.51
N MET A 415 8.03 14.82 -17.40
CA MET A 415 7.82 15.98 -18.28
C MET A 415 6.75 15.66 -19.33
N PRO A 416 5.60 16.35 -19.35
CA PRO A 416 4.50 15.97 -20.22
C PRO A 416 4.73 16.38 -21.68
N ILE A 417 4.10 15.63 -22.59
CA ILE A 417 4.05 15.95 -24.02
C ILE A 417 2.72 16.65 -24.32
N LEU A 418 2.82 17.83 -24.94
CA LEU A 418 1.66 18.68 -25.23
C LEU A 418 1.14 18.49 -26.66
N ASP A 419 2.03 18.34 -27.64
CA ASP A 419 1.70 18.09 -29.05
C ASP A 419 2.87 17.39 -29.74
N PHE A 420 2.63 16.68 -30.83
CA PHE A 420 3.66 15.99 -31.60
C PHE A 420 3.28 15.75 -33.05
N GLY A 421 4.29 15.67 -33.92
CA GLY A 421 4.07 15.37 -35.33
C GLY A 421 3.66 13.92 -35.58
N ALA A 422 2.73 13.70 -36.50
CA ALA A 422 2.34 12.35 -36.93
C ALA A 422 3.52 11.54 -37.54
N ASP A 423 4.53 12.23 -38.07
CA ASP A 423 5.78 11.66 -38.58
C ASP A 423 6.83 11.41 -37.49
N HIS A 424 6.55 11.83 -36.25
CA HIS A 424 7.41 11.75 -35.08
C HIS A 424 8.80 12.37 -35.30
N THR A 425 8.82 13.48 -36.03
CA THR A 425 10.05 14.26 -36.24
C THR A 425 10.18 15.45 -35.29
N TRP A 426 9.14 15.72 -34.50
CA TRP A 426 9.11 16.73 -33.46
C TRP A 426 8.02 16.45 -32.41
N PHE A 427 8.20 17.03 -31.23
CA PHE A 427 7.17 17.16 -30.21
C PHE A 427 7.36 18.44 -29.40
N VAL A 428 6.33 18.79 -28.62
CA VAL A 428 6.25 19.97 -27.78
C VAL A 428 6.02 19.54 -26.33
N MET A 429 6.72 20.18 -25.41
CA MET A 429 6.58 20.00 -23.97
C MET A 429 6.56 21.37 -23.28
N PRO A 430 6.19 21.47 -21.99
CA PRO A 430 6.33 22.73 -21.27
C PRO A 430 7.75 23.29 -21.31
N TRP A 431 7.86 24.61 -21.27
CA TRP A 431 9.15 25.25 -21.04
C TRP A 431 9.49 25.17 -19.56
N ALA A 432 10.60 24.52 -19.23
CA ALA A 432 11.06 24.35 -17.85
C ALA A 432 11.75 25.61 -17.32
N ASP A 433 11.70 25.82 -16.00
CA ASP A 433 12.32 26.97 -15.34
C ASP A 433 13.85 26.85 -15.30
N ALA A 434 14.35 25.63 -15.11
CA ALA A 434 15.79 25.32 -15.10
C ALA A 434 16.05 23.81 -15.28
N THR A 435 17.30 23.46 -15.56
CA THR A 435 17.83 22.10 -15.41
C THR A 435 18.42 21.91 -14.01
N ALA A 436 18.58 20.66 -13.56
CA ALA A 436 19.31 20.36 -12.33
C ALA A 436 20.76 20.87 -12.43
N ALA A 437 21.37 20.81 -13.62
CA ALA A 437 22.70 21.38 -13.89
C ALA A 437 22.80 22.88 -13.54
N GLN A 438 21.79 23.68 -13.91
CA GLN A 438 21.74 25.11 -13.61
C GLN A 438 21.46 25.42 -12.13
N ARG A 439 20.92 24.45 -11.38
CA ARG A 439 20.57 24.57 -9.96
C ARG A 439 21.45 23.70 -9.06
N GLN A 440 22.68 23.37 -9.48
CA GLN A 440 23.57 22.49 -8.72
C GLN A 440 23.79 22.97 -7.28
N GLU A 441 23.92 24.29 -7.06
CA GLU A 441 24.15 24.85 -5.72
C GLU A 441 22.97 24.57 -4.77
N LEU A 442 21.73 24.67 -5.28
CA LEU A 442 20.51 24.37 -4.52
C LEU A 442 20.47 22.89 -4.08
N LEU A 443 20.97 21.99 -4.93
CA LEU A 443 21.01 20.55 -4.66
C LEU A 443 22.05 20.15 -3.59
N ARG A 444 22.77 21.11 -3.00
CA ARG A 444 23.56 20.87 -1.79
C ARG A 444 22.72 20.93 -0.52
N GLU A 445 21.53 21.54 -0.58
CA GLU A 445 20.59 21.53 0.52
C GLU A 445 19.96 20.13 0.66
N PRO A 446 19.99 19.51 1.86
CA PRO A 446 19.53 18.14 2.04
C PRO A 446 18.08 17.90 1.61
N ALA A 447 17.19 18.86 1.87
CA ALA A 447 15.78 18.76 1.51
C ALA A 447 15.57 18.80 -0.01
N GLU A 448 16.28 19.66 -0.72
CA GLU A 448 16.19 19.81 -2.18
C GLU A 448 16.77 18.59 -2.91
N LEU A 449 17.91 18.08 -2.41
CA LEU A 449 18.48 16.85 -2.93
C LEU A 449 17.53 15.65 -2.71
N ARG A 450 16.93 15.55 -1.52
CA ARG A 450 15.95 14.52 -1.21
C ARG A 450 14.73 14.62 -2.13
N ALA A 451 14.17 15.83 -2.30
CA ALA A 451 13.04 16.07 -3.19
C ALA A 451 13.35 15.69 -4.65
N LEU A 452 14.57 15.95 -5.14
CA LEU A 452 15.00 15.51 -6.47
C LEU A 452 15.05 13.99 -6.55
N VAL A 453 15.65 13.32 -5.56
CA VAL A 453 15.78 11.85 -5.56
C VAL A 453 14.40 11.18 -5.48
N ASP A 454 13.50 11.67 -4.63
CA ASP A 454 12.13 11.16 -4.51
C ASP A 454 11.35 11.34 -5.82
N ALA A 455 11.50 12.49 -6.49
CA ALA A 455 10.89 12.74 -7.80
C ALA A 455 11.37 11.75 -8.87
N LEU A 456 12.69 11.49 -8.92
CA LEU A 456 13.26 10.51 -9.85
C LEU A 456 12.80 9.08 -9.52
N ALA A 457 12.82 8.70 -8.24
CA ALA A 457 12.40 7.38 -7.80
C ALA A 457 10.92 7.13 -8.16
N SER A 458 10.05 8.13 -7.94
CA SER A 458 8.63 8.05 -8.26
C SER A 458 8.37 7.81 -9.75
N VAL A 459 8.97 8.62 -10.64
CA VAL A 459 8.74 8.46 -12.10
C VAL A 459 9.41 7.21 -12.65
N LEU A 460 10.58 6.82 -12.13
CA LEU A 460 11.26 5.60 -12.56
C LEU A 460 10.53 4.34 -12.08
N ALA A 461 9.92 4.34 -10.90
CA ALA A 461 9.07 3.23 -10.45
C ALA A 461 7.97 2.94 -11.48
N ALA A 462 7.21 3.97 -11.87
CA ALA A 462 6.13 3.86 -12.85
C ALA A 462 6.65 3.36 -14.22
N ALA A 463 7.81 3.85 -14.68
CA ALA A 463 8.42 3.39 -15.92
C ALA A 463 8.92 1.93 -15.84
N HIS A 464 9.55 1.56 -14.73
CA HIS A 464 10.15 0.25 -14.49
C HIS A 464 9.09 -0.85 -14.38
N GLU A 465 7.91 -0.56 -13.81
CA GLU A 465 6.75 -1.48 -13.79
C GLU A 465 6.31 -1.90 -15.19
N HIS A 466 6.43 -0.99 -16.16
CA HIS A 466 6.11 -1.24 -17.57
C HIS A 466 7.34 -1.74 -18.37
N GLY A 467 8.46 -2.02 -17.67
CA GLY A 467 9.71 -2.52 -18.22
C GLY A 467 10.50 -1.51 -19.07
N TRP A 468 10.22 -0.22 -18.92
CA TRP A 468 10.98 0.87 -19.54
C TRP A 468 12.16 1.26 -18.65
N LEU A 469 13.37 1.39 -19.21
CA LEU A 469 14.59 1.82 -18.51
C LEU A 469 15.14 3.12 -19.10
N HIS A 470 15.40 4.15 -18.29
CA HIS A 470 15.76 5.48 -18.78
C HIS A 470 17.13 5.50 -19.49
N ARG A 471 18.17 4.91 -18.88
CA ARG A 471 19.54 4.72 -19.41
C ARG A 471 20.36 5.98 -19.72
N ASP A 472 19.77 7.17 -19.58
CA ASP A 472 20.48 8.46 -19.73
C ASP A 472 20.09 9.48 -18.66
N ILE A 473 20.04 9.05 -17.39
CA ILE A 473 19.78 9.96 -16.26
C ILE A 473 21.03 10.81 -16.01
N LYS A 474 20.87 12.13 -16.12
CA LYS A 474 21.93 13.13 -15.93
C LYS A 474 21.33 14.49 -15.58
N PRO A 475 22.11 15.43 -15.03
CA PRO A 475 21.59 16.73 -14.57
C PRO A 475 20.90 17.59 -15.64
N SER A 476 21.24 17.45 -16.93
CA SER A 476 20.57 18.19 -18.01
C SER A 476 19.22 17.61 -18.43
N ASN A 477 18.92 16.36 -18.07
CA ASN A 477 17.64 15.69 -18.35
C ASN A 477 16.66 15.77 -17.19
N ILE A 478 17.10 16.33 -16.05
CA ILE A 478 16.28 16.55 -14.86
C ILE A 478 15.89 18.02 -14.86
N LEU A 479 14.61 18.30 -15.02
CA LEU A 479 14.08 19.64 -15.26
C LEU A 479 13.28 20.11 -14.04
N TYR A 480 13.53 21.33 -13.59
CA TYR A 480 12.71 22.02 -12.61
C TYR A 480 11.59 22.74 -13.34
N PHE A 481 10.36 22.33 -13.10
CA PHE A 481 9.17 22.84 -13.76
C PHE A 481 8.03 22.91 -12.76
N ASP A 482 7.39 24.07 -12.66
CA ASP A 482 6.16 24.24 -11.87
C ASP A 482 6.38 23.84 -10.39
N GLY A 483 7.49 24.33 -9.83
CA GLY A 483 7.88 24.13 -8.43
C GLY A 483 8.40 22.74 -8.08
N ARG A 484 8.59 21.84 -9.04
CA ARG A 484 8.99 20.45 -8.81
C ARG A 484 10.03 19.94 -9.81
N TRP A 485 10.73 18.88 -9.41
CA TRP A 485 11.64 18.14 -10.30
C TRP A 485 10.85 17.20 -11.21
N THR A 486 11.23 17.14 -12.48
CA THR A 486 10.63 16.30 -13.50
C THR A 486 11.74 15.65 -14.35
N LEU A 487 11.48 14.44 -14.86
CA LEU A 487 12.42 13.72 -15.73
C LEU A 487 11.99 13.83 -17.19
N ALA A 488 12.94 14.16 -18.06
CA ALA A 488 12.77 14.28 -19.50
C ALA A 488 13.82 13.47 -20.27
N ASP A 489 13.68 13.44 -21.60
CA ASP A 489 14.64 12.82 -22.55
C ASP A 489 14.78 11.29 -22.45
N TRP A 490 13.66 10.61 -22.73
CA TRP A 490 13.55 9.16 -22.78
C TRP A 490 14.04 8.53 -24.11
N GLY A 491 14.97 9.20 -24.82
CA GLY A 491 15.36 8.82 -26.19
C GLY A 491 16.16 7.50 -26.32
N ILE A 492 16.69 6.96 -25.22
CA ILE A 492 17.56 5.77 -25.21
C ILE A 492 16.89 4.56 -24.50
N VAL A 493 15.57 4.62 -24.32
CA VAL A 493 14.82 3.60 -23.59
C VAL A 493 14.68 2.29 -24.35
N ARG A 494 14.64 1.18 -23.60
CA ARG A 494 14.36 -0.18 -24.07
C ARG A 494 13.00 -0.68 -23.58
N ARG A 495 12.29 -1.41 -24.45
CA ARG A 495 11.04 -2.14 -24.15
C ARG A 495 11.29 -3.51 -23.47
N PRO A 496 10.29 -4.11 -22.80
CA PRO A 496 10.34 -5.47 -22.25
C PRO A 496 10.84 -6.54 -23.25
N ARG A 497 11.39 -7.65 -22.74
CA ARG A 497 11.88 -8.78 -23.55
C ARG A 497 10.76 -9.33 -24.44
N GLY A 498 11.01 -9.45 -25.75
CA GLY A 498 10.10 -10.11 -26.70
C GLY A 498 9.73 -9.32 -27.96
N GLN A 499 9.91 -7.99 -27.98
CA GLN A 499 9.47 -7.14 -29.11
C GLN A 499 10.55 -6.15 -29.61
N THR A 500 11.78 -6.61 -29.83
CA THR A 500 12.77 -5.78 -30.57
C THR A 500 13.46 -6.57 -31.66
N THR A 501 13.42 -6.00 -32.88
CA THR A 501 14.28 -6.33 -34.00
C THR A 501 15.74 -6.32 -33.55
N LYS A 502 16.49 -7.36 -33.92
CA LYS A 502 17.93 -7.52 -33.66
C LYS A 502 18.67 -6.20 -33.95
N VAL A 503 19.06 -5.47 -32.91
CA VAL A 503 20.02 -4.38 -33.04
C VAL A 503 21.37 -5.02 -33.33
N GLY A 504 21.84 -4.83 -34.57
CA GLY A 504 23.06 -5.43 -35.09
C GLY A 504 24.31 -5.00 -34.34
N ARG A 505 25.27 -5.92 -34.33
CA ARG A 505 26.67 -5.78 -33.93
C ARG A 505 27.31 -4.48 -34.44
N THR A 506 27.46 -3.49 -33.58
CA THR A 506 28.55 -2.50 -33.56
C THR A 506 28.52 -1.78 -32.21
N GLY A 507 29.67 -1.72 -31.51
CA GLY A 507 29.81 -1.17 -30.16
C GLY A 507 29.54 0.34 -30.09
N LEU A 508 28.26 0.73 -30.07
CA LEU A 508 27.86 2.08 -29.71
C LEU A 508 27.64 2.17 -28.20
N TYR A 509 28.44 3.03 -27.58
CA TYR A 509 28.25 3.55 -26.23
C TYR A 509 26.80 4.05 -26.06
N ILE A 510 26.12 3.61 -24.98
CA ILE A 510 24.76 4.03 -24.61
C ILE A 510 24.83 4.82 -23.29
N GLY A 511 24.24 6.02 -23.28
CA GLY A 511 24.20 6.93 -22.12
C GLY A 511 25.19 8.09 -22.24
N THR A 512 25.27 8.91 -21.19
CA THR A 512 26.20 10.04 -21.10
C THR A 512 27.45 9.68 -20.31
N GLU A 513 28.60 10.09 -20.83
CA GLU A 513 29.91 9.83 -20.23
C GLU A 513 29.98 10.30 -18.77
N GLY A 514 30.52 9.45 -17.90
CA GLY A 514 30.60 9.69 -16.46
C GLY A 514 29.34 9.37 -15.65
N PHE A 515 28.13 9.51 -16.20
CA PHE A 515 26.86 9.22 -15.50
C PHE A 515 26.28 7.83 -15.78
N ALA A 516 26.54 7.29 -16.97
CA ALA A 516 26.05 5.99 -17.38
C ALA A 516 26.68 4.83 -16.59
N ALA A 517 25.89 3.81 -16.30
CA ALA A 517 26.37 2.59 -15.67
C ALA A 517 27.38 1.84 -16.59
N PRO A 518 28.45 1.24 -16.03
CA PRO A 518 29.50 0.60 -16.82
C PRO A 518 28.99 -0.47 -17.81
N GLU A 519 27.98 -1.24 -17.41
CA GLU A 519 27.38 -2.29 -18.23
C GLU A 519 26.68 -1.76 -19.49
N LEU A 520 26.28 -0.47 -19.53
CA LEU A 520 25.68 0.13 -20.73
C LEU A 520 26.67 0.26 -21.90
N SER A 521 27.98 0.24 -21.62
CA SER A 521 29.04 0.27 -22.63
C SER A 521 29.44 -1.12 -23.12
N GLY A 522 29.41 -2.12 -22.24
CA GLY A 522 29.85 -3.49 -22.54
C GLY A 522 28.72 -4.43 -22.95
N THR A 523 27.69 -4.55 -22.11
CA THR A 523 26.55 -5.45 -22.30
C THR A 523 25.21 -4.71 -22.12
N PRO A 524 24.88 -3.70 -22.94
CA PRO A 524 23.65 -2.90 -22.80
C PRO A 524 22.31 -3.67 -22.86
N HIS A 525 22.35 -4.96 -23.22
CA HIS A 525 21.21 -5.88 -23.18
C HIS A 525 20.97 -6.53 -21.81
N GLU A 526 21.91 -6.40 -20.87
CA GLU A 526 21.83 -6.88 -19.49
C GLU A 526 21.39 -5.79 -18.51
N ALA A 527 21.36 -4.52 -18.93
CA ALA A 527 20.94 -3.41 -18.08
C ALA A 527 19.51 -3.58 -17.54
N THR A 528 19.34 -3.29 -16.26
CA THR A 528 18.12 -3.42 -15.45
C THR A 528 17.81 -2.09 -14.74
N ALA A 529 16.83 -2.07 -13.84
CA ALA A 529 16.55 -0.92 -12.97
C ALA A 529 17.80 -0.46 -12.17
N SER A 530 18.70 -1.38 -11.83
CA SER A 530 19.95 -1.05 -11.12
C SER A 530 20.96 -0.25 -11.96
N SER A 531 20.79 -0.20 -13.28
CA SER A 531 21.55 0.69 -14.15
C SER A 531 21.08 2.15 -14.03
N ASP A 532 19.78 2.39 -13.91
CA ASP A 532 19.23 3.73 -13.66
C ASP A 532 19.59 4.23 -12.25
N ILE A 533 19.57 3.33 -11.25
CA ILE A 533 20.00 3.61 -9.87
C ILE A 533 21.47 4.02 -9.80
N TYR A 534 22.34 3.39 -10.59
CA TYR A 534 23.74 3.83 -10.71
C TYR A 534 23.82 5.29 -11.15
N SER A 535 23.07 5.67 -12.18
CA SER A 535 23.05 7.05 -12.68
C SER A 535 22.48 8.04 -11.66
N ILE A 536 21.46 7.66 -10.88
CA ILE A 536 20.97 8.46 -9.73
C ILE A 536 22.10 8.67 -8.71
N GLY A 537 22.84 7.62 -8.35
CA GLY A 537 24.00 7.72 -7.46
C GLY A 537 25.07 8.68 -7.97
N ARG A 538 25.33 8.70 -9.29
CA ARG A 538 26.25 9.65 -9.93
C ARG A 538 25.73 11.09 -9.91
N VAL A 539 24.42 11.30 -10.08
CA VAL A 539 23.78 12.63 -9.92
C VAL A 539 23.92 13.13 -8.49
N ILE A 540 23.65 12.30 -7.48
CA ILE A 540 23.82 12.66 -6.06
C ILE A 540 25.28 13.04 -5.77
N ALA A 541 26.23 12.25 -6.24
CA ALA A 541 27.65 12.53 -6.08
C ALA A 541 28.07 13.85 -6.73
N TRP A 542 27.60 14.10 -7.96
CA TRP A 542 27.84 15.35 -8.69
C TRP A 542 27.25 16.57 -7.97
N ALA A 543 26.02 16.46 -7.46
CA ALA A 543 25.34 17.54 -6.74
C ALA A 543 26.13 17.94 -5.47
N LEU A 544 26.53 16.95 -4.67
CA LEU A 544 27.20 17.19 -3.40
C LEU A 544 28.68 17.56 -3.53
N THR A 545 29.37 17.08 -4.56
CA THR A 545 30.81 17.35 -4.73
C THR A 545 31.12 18.57 -5.58
N GLY A 546 30.17 19.02 -6.41
CA GLY A 546 30.44 20.05 -7.41
C GLY A 546 31.24 19.57 -8.63
N LYS A 547 31.70 18.31 -8.66
CA LYS A 547 32.62 17.79 -9.67
C LYS A 547 31.88 16.94 -10.70
N LEU A 548 32.29 17.06 -11.97
CA LEU A 548 31.79 16.17 -13.00
C LEU A 548 32.30 14.74 -12.77
N PRO A 549 31.43 13.73 -12.90
CA PRO A 549 31.83 12.35 -12.74
C PRO A 549 32.70 11.87 -13.91
N GLU A 550 33.83 11.21 -13.62
CA GLU A 550 34.71 10.61 -14.64
C GLU A 550 34.46 9.10 -14.78
N THR A 551 34.53 8.58 -16.00
CA THR A 551 34.33 7.15 -16.29
C THR A 551 35.35 6.29 -15.54
N ASN A 552 34.89 5.20 -14.92
CA ASN A 552 35.70 4.27 -14.11
C ASN A 552 36.37 4.86 -12.85
N LEU A 553 36.10 6.12 -12.50
CA LEU A 553 36.60 6.72 -11.27
C LEU A 553 35.46 6.90 -10.25
N PRO A 554 35.65 6.43 -9.00
CA PRO A 554 34.67 6.64 -7.95
C PRO A 554 34.58 8.12 -7.59
N LEU A 555 33.38 8.67 -7.64
CA LEU A 555 33.06 10.00 -7.14
C LEU A 555 32.17 9.80 -5.91
N LEU A 556 32.72 10.05 -4.72
CA LEU A 556 32.00 9.92 -3.46
C LEU A 556 31.89 11.30 -2.79
N PRO A 557 30.73 11.64 -2.20
CA PRO A 557 30.58 12.88 -1.45
C PRO A 557 31.40 12.85 -0.14
N PRO A 558 31.51 14.00 0.56
CA PRO A 558 32.09 14.07 1.90
C PRO A 558 31.45 13.08 2.90
N PRO A 559 32.10 12.78 4.04
CA PRO A 559 31.53 11.92 5.07
C PRO A 559 30.10 12.34 5.48
N GLY A 560 29.21 11.36 5.60
CA GLY A 560 27.80 11.54 5.93
C GLY A 560 26.91 10.47 5.28
N PRO A 561 25.59 10.46 5.54
CA PRO A 561 24.65 9.46 5.05
C PRO A 561 24.73 9.23 3.53
N TRP A 562 24.76 10.32 2.76
CA TRP A 562 24.85 10.29 1.30
C TRP A 562 26.10 9.58 0.76
N ARG A 563 27.19 9.50 1.53
CA ARG A 563 28.40 8.77 1.11
C ARG A 563 28.17 7.27 1.04
N THR A 564 27.42 6.70 1.99
CA THR A 564 27.07 5.28 1.99
C THR A 564 26.08 4.97 0.88
N ILE A 565 25.06 5.82 0.73
CA ILE A 565 24.06 5.69 -0.33
C ILE A 565 24.72 5.73 -1.71
N VAL A 566 25.56 6.74 -2.01
CA VAL A 566 26.27 6.85 -3.29
C VAL A 566 27.18 5.65 -3.52
N ARG A 567 27.90 5.19 -2.49
CA ARG A 567 28.79 4.02 -2.61
C ARG A 567 28.02 2.75 -2.97
N ALA A 568 26.86 2.52 -2.37
CA ALA A 568 26.01 1.37 -2.67
C ALA A 568 25.39 1.48 -4.07
N ALA A 569 24.79 2.63 -4.41
CA ALA A 569 24.17 2.86 -5.70
C ALA A 569 25.16 2.78 -6.88
N THR A 570 26.40 3.25 -6.68
CA THR A 570 27.44 3.28 -7.73
C THR A 570 28.41 2.10 -7.68
N HIS A 571 28.03 1.00 -7.03
CA HIS A 571 28.85 -0.21 -6.98
C HIS A 571 29.12 -0.76 -8.39
N GLN A 572 30.33 -1.26 -8.67
CA GLN A 572 30.69 -1.74 -10.03
C GLN A 572 29.87 -2.96 -10.44
N ASP A 573 29.75 -3.94 -9.56
CA ASP A 573 28.86 -5.09 -9.71
C ASP A 573 27.38 -4.66 -9.59
N PRO A 574 26.54 -4.80 -10.63
CA PRO A 574 25.12 -4.43 -10.61
C PRO A 574 24.28 -5.19 -9.58
N GLN A 575 24.68 -6.41 -9.19
CA GLN A 575 23.92 -7.22 -8.22
C GLN A 575 24.07 -6.72 -6.78
N ARG A 576 25.10 -5.90 -6.51
CA ARG A 576 25.38 -5.31 -5.19
C ARG A 576 24.80 -3.91 -5.02
N ARG A 577 24.16 -3.37 -6.06
CA ARG A 577 23.41 -2.12 -6.00
C ARG A 577 22.02 -2.40 -5.41
N PRO A 578 21.28 -1.39 -4.93
CA PRO A 578 19.84 -1.51 -4.80
C PRO A 578 19.23 -1.97 -6.13
N GLN A 579 18.34 -2.98 -6.10
CA GLN A 579 17.81 -3.60 -7.32
C GLN A 579 16.59 -2.85 -7.84
N THR A 580 15.84 -2.21 -6.95
CA THR A 580 14.69 -1.38 -7.27
C THR A 580 14.85 0.04 -6.72
N VAL A 581 14.08 0.99 -7.26
CA VAL A 581 14.02 2.36 -6.70
C VAL A 581 13.45 2.37 -5.28
N SER A 582 12.62 1.39 -4.92
CA SER A 582 12.15 1.20 -3.54
C SER A 582 13.29 0.79 -2.60
N ASP A 583 14.18 -0.10 -3.03
CA ASP A 583 15.37 -0.50 -2.25
C ASP A 583 16.28 0.71 -1.99
N LEU A 584 16.42 1.59 -3.00
CA LEU A 584 17.21 2.82 -2.87
C LEU A 584 16.58 3.78 -1.84
N LEU A 585 15.27 3.97 -1.85
CA LEU A 585 14.57 4.81 -0.87
C LEU A 585 14.68 4.24 0.54
N ALA A 586 14.48 2.93 0.71
CA ALA A 586 14.66 2.27 2.01
C ALA A 586 16.08 2.43 2.56
N LEU A 587 17.10 2.34 1.69
CA LEU A 587 18.48 2.63 2.07
C LEU A 587 18.65 4.10 2.51
N ILE A 588 18.07 5.05 1.79
CA ILE A 588 18.15 6.47 2.15
C ILE A 588 17.51 6.71 3.51
N ASP A 589 16.31 6.18 3.74
CA ASP A 589 15.58 6.37 4.98
C ASP A 589 16.33 5.77 6.18
N ARG A 590 16.94 4.59 6.00
CA ARG A 590 17.78 3.97 7.04
C ARG A 590 19.02 4.81 7.38
N GLU A 591 19.74 5.31 6.38
CA GLU A 591 20.97 6.09 6.62
C GLU A 591 20.69 7.51 7.15
N HIS A 592 19.48 8.03 6.92
CA HIS A 592 19.03 9.33 7.42
C HIS A 592 18.21 9.25 8.71
N ALA A 593 17.93 8.05 9.23
CA ALA A 593 17.25 7.88 10.50
C ALA A 593 18.06 8.54 11.62
N VAL A 594 17.43 9.46 12.36
CA VAL A 594 18.02 10.07 13.55
C VAL A 594 17.89 9.04 14.67
N VAL A 595 19.03 8.53 15.15
CA VAL A 595 19.08 7.78 16.41
C VAL A 595 18.79 8.79 17.53
N PRO A 596 17.74 8.62 18.36
CA PRO A 596 17.50 9.49 19.51
C PRO A 596 18.74 9.52 20.42
N GLU A 597 19.14 10.70 20.92
CA GLU A 597 20.32 10.84 21.81
C GLU A 597 20.16 10.08 23.14
N ASP A 598 18.91 9.77 23.53
CA ASP A 598 18.56 8.90 24.66
C ASP A 598 17.30 8.08 24.28
N PRO A 599 17.37 6.74 24.16
CA PRO A 599 16.23 5.90 23.81
C PRO A 599 15.24 5.71 24.98
N LEU A 600 15.63 6.02 26.21
CA LEU A 600 14.85 5.71 27.41
C LEU A 600 13.49 6.44 27.48
N PRO A 601 13.38 7.76 27.18
CA PRO A 601 12.08 8.44 27.18
C PRO A 601 11.10 7.89 26.13
N ALA A 602 11.62 7.47 24.98
CA ALA A 602 10.80 6.86 23.93
C ALA A 602 10.31 5.47 24.37
N ALA A 603 11.19 4.66 24.95
CA ALA A 603 10.85 3.35 25.48
C ALA A 603 9.80 3.44 26.61
N GLN A 604 9.92 4.43 27.51
CA GLN A 604 8.94 4.70 28.57
C GLN A 604 7.56 5.07 27.99
N THR A 605 7.54 5.94 26.97
CA THR A 605 6.29 6.31 26.28
C THR A 605 5.62 5.09 25.64
N LEU A 606 6.41 4.23 25.01
CA LEU A 606 5.93 2.99 24.40
C LEU A 606 5.42 1.99 25.44
N LEU A 607 6.09 1.87 26.59
CA LEU A 607 5.64 1.05 27.71
C LEU A 607 4.31 1.53 28.29
N GLU A 608 4.12 2.84 28.42
CA GLU A 608 2.84 3.44 28.86
C GLU A 608 1.71 3.17 27.86
N ALA A 609 2.00 3.28 26.55
CA ALA A 609 1.05 2.95 25.49
C ALA A 609 0.70 1.46 25.48
N ALA A 610 1.69 0.58 25.63
CA ALA A 610 1.48 -0.86 25.77
C ALA A 610 0.61 -1.20 26.99
N SER A 611 0.89 -0.56 28.13
CA SER A 611 0.10 -0.70 29.37
C SER A 611 -1.34 -0.21 29.20
N SER A 612 -1.58 0.70 28.26
CA SER A 612 -2.91 1.20 27.88
C SER A 612 -3.64 0.31 26.86
N GLY A 613 -3.02 -0.79 26.42
CA GLY A 613 -3.59 -1.78 25.50
C GLY A 613 -3.18 -1.62 24.03
N ASP A 614 -2.23 -0.75 23.70
CA ASP A 614 -1.71 -0.63 22.33
C ASP A 614 -0.73 -1.77 22.02
N SER A 615 -1.19 -2.79 21.30
CA SER A 615 -0.36 -3.93 20.92
C SER A 615 0.76 -3.56 19.94
N ALA A 616 0.59 -2.52 19.12
CA ALA A 616 1.65 -2.09 18.20
C ALA A 616 2.80 -1.41 18.94
N ALA A 617 2.51 -0.76 20.08
CA ALA A 617 3.55 -0.18 20.94
C ALA A 617 4.47 -1.25 21.54
N VAL A 618 3.97 -2.47 21.74
CA VAL A 618 4.76 -3.62 22.23
C VAL A 618 5.85 -3.99 21.22
N ASP A 619 5.49 -4.17 19.95
CA ASP A 619 6.43 -4.57 18.90
C ASP A 619 7.51 -3.51 18.66
N VAL A 620 7.10 -2.24 18.67
CA VAL A 620 8.04 -1.11 18.55
C VAL A 620 8.95 -1.01 19.78
N LEU A 621 8.44 -1.28 20.98
CA LEU A 621 9.25 -1.31 22.21
C LEU A 621 10.28 -2.43 22.18
N LEU A 622 9.89 -3.66 21.81
CA LEU A 622 10.82 -4.79 21.72
C LEU A 622 11.91 -4.54 20.69
N THR A 623 11.56 -3.92 19.55
CA THR A 623 12.53 -3.53 18.52
C THR A 623 13.51 -2.48 19.05
N LEU A 624 12.99 -1.42 19.68
CA LEU A 624 13.81 -0.36 20.25
C LEU A 624 14.76 -0.90 21.33
N VAL A 625 14.28 -1.75 22.23
CA VAL A 625 15.14 -2.37 23.26
C VAL A 625 16.19 -3.28 22.61
N GLY A 626 15.82 -4.04 21.58
CA GLY A 626 16.73 -4.94 20.87
C GLY A 626 17.85 -4.24 20.09
N ASP A 627 17.61 -3.00 19.65
CA ASP A 627 18.61 -2.16 19.00
C ASP A 627 19.65 -1.58 19.99
N HIS A 628 19.42 -1.71 21.30
CA HIS A 628 20.25 -1.17 22.38
C HIS A 628 20.60 -2.23 23.46
N PRO A 629 21.26 -3.35 23.09
CA PRO A 629 21.51 -4.48 24.01
C PRO A 629 22.37 -4.11 25.23
N GLU A 630 23.23 -3.09 25.11
CA GLU A 630 24.10 -2.61 26.18
C GLU A 630 23.39 -1.79 27.26
N ASP A 631 22.14 -1.37 27.05
CA ASP A 631 21.44 -0.44 27.93
C ASP A 631 20.67 -1.17 29.04
N TYR A 632 21.21 -1.06 30.26
CA TYR A 632 20.64 -1.66 31.48
C TYR A 632 19.23 -1.16 31.80
N GLU A 633 18.96 0.15 31.68
CA GLU A 633 17.66 0.73 32.04
C GLU A 633 16.58 0.34 31.03
N LEU A 634 16.92 0.18 29.75
CA LEU A 634 15.99 -0.37 28.77
C LEU A 634 15.62 -1.83 29.06
N HIS A 635 16.58 -2.66 29.45
CA HIS A 635 16.37 -4.09 29.65
C HIS A 635 15.74 -4.42 31.01
N VAL A 636 16.29 -3.86 32.09
CA VAL A 636 15.84 -4.14 33.45
C VAL A 636 14.76 -3.14 33.90
N GLY A 637 14.91 -1.86 33.55
CA GLY A 637 14.00 -0.79 33.96
C GLY A 637 12.71 -0.69 33.13
N VAL A 638 12.74 -1.10 31.85
CA VAL A 638 11.59 -0.97 30.93
C VAL A 638 11.06 -2.33 30.47
N LEU A 639 11.87 -3.16 29.81
CA LEU A 639 11.42 -4.44 29.22
C LEU A 639 10.80 -5.37 30.28
N ALA A 640 11.45 -5.54 31.43
CA ALA A 640 10.94 -6.37 32.52
C ALA A 640 9.64 -5.84 33.18
N ARG A 641 9.21 -4.62 32.85
CA ARG A 641 7.95 -4.02 33.31
C ARG A 641 6.78 -4.18 32.33
N LEU A 642 7.06 -4.59 31.09
CA LEU A 642 6.03 -4.88 30.10
C LEU A 642 5.15 -6.06 30.56
N ASP A 643 3.84 -6.03 30.34
CA ASP A 643 2.97 -7.16 30.74
C ASP A 643 3.41 -8.42 29.98
N ALA A 644 3.78 -9.49 30.71
CA ALA A 644 4.22 -10.75 30.12
C ALA A 644 3.17 -11.37 29.18
N ARG A 645 1.87 -11.08 29.39
CA ARG A 645 0.79 -11.53 28.49
C ARG A 645 0.80 -10.81 27.14
N GLN A 646 1.41 -9.64 27.07
CA GLN A 646 1.62 -8.88 25.82
C GLN A 646 2.99 -9.22 25.21
N ALA A 647 4.02 -9.34 26.05
CA ALA A 647 5.37 -9.65 25.61
C ALA A 647 5.52 -11.08 25.07
N GLY A 648 4.90 -12.09 25.71
CA GLY A 648 4.99 -13.49 25.29
C GLY A 648 4.60 -13.71 23.83
N PRO A 649 3.39 -13.28 23.40
CA PRO A 649 2.99 -13.37 22.00
C PRO A 649 3.91 -12.60 21.05
N ALA A 650 4.40 -11.43 21.45
CA ALA A 650 5.27 -10.61 20.60
C ALA A 650 6.64 -11.27 20.40
N LEU A 651 7.25 -11.81 21.47
CA LEU A 651 8.51 -12.55 21.41
C LEU A 651 8.38 -13.85 20.61
N ALA A 652 7.26 -14.56 20.71
CA ALA A 652 7.01 -15.78 19.94
C ALA A 652 6.90 -15.52 18.42
N ARG A 653 6.47 -14.33 17.99
CA ARG A 653 6.38 -13.96 16.56
C ARG A 653 7.75 -13.78 15.90
N GLU A 654 8.75 -13.35 16.65
CA GLU A 654 10.09 -13.05 16.13
C GLU A 654 11.20 -13.76 16.94
N PRO A 655 11.41 -15.08 16.73
CA PRO A 655 12.32 -15.88 17.56
C PRO A 655 13.77 -15.37 17.59
N ALA A 656 14.26 -14.82 16.47
CA ALA A 656 15.61 -14.25 16.41
C ALA A 656 15.75 -12.99 17.28
N GLN A 657 14.72 -12.15 17.30
CA GLN A 657 14.68 -10.95 18.14
C GLN A 657 14.53 -11.36 19.62
N ALA A 658 13.66 -12.34 19.92
CA ALA A 658 13.48 -12.86 21.27
C ALA A 658 14.77 -13.46 21.84
N HIS A 659 15.48 -14.29 21.08
CA HIS A 659 16.79 -14.83 21.48
C HIS A 659 17.79 -13.70 21.80
N SER A 660 17.83 -12.67 20.95
CA SER A 660 18.75 -11.53 21.12
C SER A 660 18.42 -10.72 22.38
N LEU A 661 17.14 -10.43 22.62
CA LEU A 661 16.64 -9.71 23.80
C LEU A 661 16.87 -10.48 25.11
N LEU A 662 16.53 -11.76 25.15
CA LEU A 662 16.65 -12.59 26.35
C LEU A 662 18.11 -12.83 26.73
N ARG A 663 18.99 -12.94 25.73
CA ARG A 663 20.44 -13.00 25.94
C ARG A 663 20.99 -11.69 26.47
N ALA A 664 20.64 -10.56 25.88
CA ALA A 664 21.05 -9.25 26.37
C ALA A 664 20.57 -9.03 27.81
N LEU A 665 19.33 -9.40 28.14
CA LEU A 665 18.81 -9.35 29.50
C LEU A 665 19.59 -10.26 30.48
N ALA A 666 20.08 -11.41 30.03
CA ALA A 666 20.93 -12.29 30.85
C ALA A 666 22.29 -11.66 31.17
N GLU A 667 22.86 -10.90 30.23
CA GLU A 667 24.16 -10.22 30.41
C GLU A 667 24.10 -9.13 31.50
N HIS A 668 22.91 -8.58 31.80
CA HIS A 668 22.69 -7.57 32.83
C HIS A 668 22.52 -8.11 34.26
N VAL A 669 22.65 -9.42 34.49
CA VAL A 669 22.45 -10.05 35.82
C VAL A 669 23.38 -9.50 36.90
N GLY A 670 24.56 -9.02 36.53
CA GLY A 670 25.53 -8.40 37.45
C GLY A 670 25.39 -6.89 37.61
N GLY A 671 24.49 -6.25 36.87
CA GLY A 671 24.47 -4.79 36.68
C GLY A 671 25.50 -4.32 35.66
N ASP A 672 25.66 -3.00 35.55
CA ASP A 672 26.67 -2.35 34.71
C ASP A 672 27.59 -1.44 35.55
N ASP A 673 28.54 -0.75 34.91
CA ASP A 673 29.48 0.16 35.58
C ASP A 673 28.80 1.33 36.34
N LYS A 674 27.51 1.59 36.08
CA LYS A 674 26.72 2.71 36.63
C LYS A 674 25.57 2.25 37.52
N HIS A 675 25.03 1.05 37.30
CA HIS A 675 23.82 0.53 37.90
C HIS A 675 24.11 -0.79 38.62
N MET A 676 23.94 -0.76 39.94
CA MET A 676 23.89 -1.97 40.76
C MET A 676 22.47 -2.53 40.75
N VAL A 677 22.31 -3.80 40.38
CA VAL A 677 21.02 -4.49 40.42
C VAL A 677 20.42 -4.40 41.82
N GLN A 678 19.21 -3.88 41.91
CA GLN A 678 18.45 -3.87 43.14
C GLN A 678 17.70 -5.18 43.31
N PHE A 679 17.56 -5.64 44.55
CA PHE A 679 16.84 -6.88 44.87
C PHE A 679 15.41 -6.89 44.29
N GLY A 680 14.73 -5.74 44.25
CA GLY A 680 13.39 -5.61 43.67
C GLY A 680 13.37 -5.73 42.14
N ASP A 681 14.41 -5.27 41.46
CA ASP A 681 14.51 -5.36 40.00
C ASP A 681 14.79 -6.80 39.56
N ALA A 682 15.70 -7.49 40.26
CA ALA A 682 15.93 -8.92 40.06
C ALA A 682 14.65 -9.74 40.24
N ALA A 683 13.86 -9.46 41.30
CA ALA A 683 12.56 -10.10 41.50
C ALA A 683 11.60 -9.83 40.32
N ALA A 684 11.54 -8.59 39.83
CA ALA A 684 10.66 -8.21 38.72
C ALA A 684 11.04 -8.95 37.43
N VAL A 685 12.34 -9.03 37.11
CA VAL A 685 12.86 -9.76 35.95
C VAL A 685 12.49 -11.25 36.03
N VAL A 686 12.74 -11.92 37.17
CA VAL A 686 12.41 -13.35 37.33
C VAL A 686 10.90 -13.58 37.22
N ILE A 687 10.07 -12.71 37.82
CA ILE A 687 8.60 -12.82 37.72
C ILE A 687 8.12 -12.62 36.28
N TRP A 688 8.71 -11.67 35.57
CA TRP A 688 8.38 -11.38 34.17
C TRP A 688 8.74 -12.57 33.28
N LEU A 689 9.97 -13.09 33.40
CA LEU A 689 10.44 -14.28 32.68
C LEU A 689 9.62 -15.52 33.00
N HIS A 690 9.19 -15.71 34.25
CA HIS A 690 8.24 -16.77 34.60
C HIS A 690 6.91 -16.60 33.84
N GLY A 691 6.43 -15.37 33.65
CA GLY A 691 5.27 -15.08 32.82
C GLY A 691 5.48 -15.48 31.34
N ILE A 692 6.66 -15.20 30.79
CA ILE A 692 7.03 -15.63 29.43
C ILE A 692 7.13 -17.16 29.34
N CYS A 693 7.76 -17.82 30.32
CA CYS A 693 7.83 -19.28 30.40
C CYS A 693 6.44 -19.92 30.50
N SER A 694 5.54 -19.32 31.31
CA SER A 694 4.16 -19.80 31.43
C SER A 694 3.43 -19.68 30.08
N TYR A 695 3.56 -18.53 29.41
CA TYR A 695 3.01 -18.33 28.07
C TYR A 695 3.55 -19.36 27.07
N ALA A 696 4.86 -19.52 26.99
CA ALA A 696 5.51 -20.43 26.05
C ALA A 696 5.15 -21.90 26.32
N ALA A 697 5.08 -22.31 27.59
CA ALA A 697 4.64 -23.65 27.98
C ALA A 697 3.17 -23.91 27.60
N ASP A 698 2.28 -22.94 27.85
CA ASP A 698 0.85 -23.05 27.51
C ASP A 698 0.63 -23.11 25.99
N HIS A 699 1.49 -22.45 25.21
CA HIS A 699 1.41 -22.38 23.74
C HIS A 699 2.29 -23.41 23.03
N ARG A 700 3.03 -24.24 23.77
CA ARG A 700 3.95 -25.26 23.26
C ARG A 700 5.08 -24.69 22.38
N ASP A 701 5.50 -23.46 22.68
CA ASP A 701 6.67 -22.82 22.09
C ASP A 701 7.92 -23.23 22.89
N TRP A 702 8.56 -24.31 22.48
CA TRP A 702 9.65 -24.91 23.24
C TRP A 702 10.95 -24.13 23.16
N ASP A 703 11.20 -23.46 22.03
CA ASP A 703 12.40 -22.65 21.82
C ASP A 703 12.34 -21.41 22.72
N LEU A 704 11.20 -20.70 22.73
CA LEU A 704 11.01 -19.55 23.63
C LEU A 704 10.98 -20.00 25.10
N LEU A 705 10.40 -21.16 25.41
CA LEU A 705 10.38 -21.71 26.77
C LEU A 705 11.80 -22.01 27.27
N GLU A 706 12.63 -22.64 26.45
CA GLU A 706 14.01 -22.99 26.80
C GLU A 706 14.85 -21.73 27.02
N GLU A 707 14.82 -20.79 26.09
CA GLU A 707 15.57 -19.53 26.16
C GLU A 707 15.15 -18.67 27.37
N ALA A 708 13.84 -18.44 27.54
CA ALA A 708 13.34 -17.65 28.66
C ALA A 708 13.63 -18.33 30.01
N ALA A 709 13.58 -19.66 30.07
CA ALA A 709 13.91 -20.40 31.28
C ALA A 709 15.40 -20.37 31.60
N HIS A 710 16.30 -20.41 30.60
CA HIS A 710 17.73 -20.21 30.84
C HIS A 710 17.98 -18.84 31.47
N THR A 711 17.44 -17.77 30.90
CA THR A 711 17.59 -16.42 31.47
C THR A 711 16.95 -16.33 32.86
N MET A 712 15.78 -16.93 33.07
CA MET A 712 15.10 -16.95 34.39
C MET A 712 15.96 -17.61 35.46
N CYS A 713 16.54 -18.78 35.16
CA CYS A 713 17.40 -19.52 36.08
C CYS A 713 18.73 -18.80 36.33
N THR A 714 19.29 -18.11 35.33
CA THR A 714 20.46 -17.24 35.53
C THR A 714 20.18 -16.14 36.56
N TRP A 715 19.04 -15.45 36.44
CA TRP A 715 18.66 -14.40 37.38
C TRP A 715 18.28 -14.92 38.77
N ASP A 716 17.52 -16.01 38.86
CA ASP A 716 17.16 -16.63 40.16
C ASP A 716 18.38 -17.20 40.88
N GLY A 717 19.29 -17.89 40.17
CA GLY A 717 20.51 -18.46 40.75
C GLY A 717 21.43 -17.39 41.35
N ALA A 718 21.58 -16.25 40.66
CA ALA A 718 22.45 -15.17 41.11
C ALA A 718 21.89 -14.37 42.31
N TRP A 719 20.56 -14.26 42.44
CA TRP A 719 19.93 -13.30 43.36
C TRP A 719 19.01 -13.90 44.42
N ASP A 720 18.74 -15.21 44.40
CA ASP A 720 17.90 -15.95 45.36
C ASP A 720 16.58 -15.24 45.71
N GLN A 721 15.65 -15.23 44.75
CA GLN A 721 14.44 -14.42 44.79
C GLN A 721 13.23 -15.19 45.34
N TRP A 722 13.16 -15.35 46.67
CA TRP A 722 12.07 -16.01 47.39
C TRP A 722 10.64 -15.63 46.92
N ASN A 723 10.37 -14.33 46.68
CA ASN A 723 9.06 -13.87 46.19
C ASN A 723 8.71 -14.38 44.78
N ALA A 724 9.72 -14.58 43.93
CA ALA A 724 9.54 -15.14 42.60
C ALA A 724 9.43 -16.68 42.68
N GLN A 725 10.24 -17.31 43.52
CA GLN A 725 10.21 -18.76 43.77
C GLN A 725 8.84 -19.24 44.30
N ASP A 726 8.16 -18.45 45.13
CA ASP A 726 6.80 -18.72 45.59
C ASP A 726 5.78 -18.81 44.46
N LYS A 727 6.00 -18.07 43.35
CA LYS A 727 5.14 -18.12 42.16
C LYS A 727 5.53 -19.25 41.20
N ILE A 728 6.82 -19.54 41.08
CA ILE A 728 7.37 -20.58 40.21
C ILE A 728 7.06 -21.97 40.76
N THR A 729 7.11 -22.15 42.09
CA THR A 729 6.96 -23.47 42.73
C THR A 729 5.63 -24.18 42.39
N PRO A 730 4.45 -23.53 42.49
CA PRO A 730 3.20 -24.13 42.04
C PRO A 730 3.17 -24.45 40.54
N TRP A 731 3.79 -23.60 39.72
CA TRP A 731 3.88 -23.80 38.28
C TRP A 731 4.73 -25.03 37.94
N LEU A 732 5.91 -25.19 38.56
CA LEU A 732 6.76 -26.39 38.40
C LEU A 732 6.04 -27.69 38.76
N ARG A 733 5.17 -27.67 39.78
CA ARG A 733 4.34 -28.84 40.15
C ARG A 733 3.27 -29.16 39.11
N ALA A 734 2.75 -28.14 38.43
CA ALA A 734 1.70 -28.28 37.43
C ALA A 734 2.23 -28.68 36.05
N LEU A 735 3.52 -28.46 35.76
CA LEU A 735 4.13 -28.84 34.49
C LEU A 735 4.09 -30.35 34.26
N THR A 736 3.74 -30.73 33.03
CA THR A 736 3.71 -32.13 32.58
C THR A 736 4.29 -32.24 31.17
N SER A 737 4.52 -33.47 30.69
CA SER A 737 4.82 -33.76 29.27
C SER A 737 6.05 -33.01 28.74
N GLU A 738 6.01 -32.40 27.55
CA GLU A 738 7.18 -31.79 26.92
C GLU A 738 7.69 -30.57 27.69
N ALA A 739 6.80 -29.73 28.23
CA ALA A 739 7.17 -28.56 29.03
C ALA A 739 8.00 -28.95 30.27
N ALA A 740 7.59 -30.01 30.97
CA ALA A 740 8.37 -30.54 32.09
C ALA A 740 9.73 -31.10 31.66
N SER A 741 9.86 -31.57 30.41
CA SER A 741 11.13 -32.05 29.86
C SER A 741 12.12 -30.91 29.63
N VAL A 742 11.65 -29.83 29.00
CA VAL A 742 12.44 -28.63 28.69
C VAL A 742 12.92 -27.99 30.01
N ILE A 743 11.99 -27.72 30.93
CA ILE A 743 12.34 -27.10 32.21
C ILE A 743 13.26 -28.00 33.04
N ALA A 744 13.06 -29.33 33.02
CA ALA A 744 14.00 -30.23 33.69
C ALA A 744 15.40 -30.22 33.07
N ALA A 745 15.54 -29.96 31.76
CA ALA A 745 16.84 -29.79 31.12
C ALA A 745 17.53 -28.51 31.58
N VAL A 746 16.84 -27.38 31.49
CA VAL A 746 17.35 -26.08 31.95
C VAL A 746 17.76 -26.12 33.42
N LEU A 747 16.96 -26.73 34.31
CA LEU A 747 17.30 -26.88 35.74
C LEU A 747 18.55 -27.73 36.00
N ARG A 748 18.89 -28.68 35.10
CA ARG A 748 20.15 -29.44 35.24
C ARG A 748 21.36 -28.58 34.89
N ASP A 749 21.20 -27.67 33.94
CA ASP A 749 22.27 -26.77 33.50
C ASP A 749 22.46 -25.58 34.46
N HIS A 750 21.47 -25.31 35.32
CA HIS A 750 21.48 -24.23 36.31
C HIS A 750 21.33 -24.75 37.76
N PRO A 751 22.37 -25.39 38.33
CA PRO A 751 22.29 -25.99 39.67
C PRO A 751 22.01 -24.97 40.79
N GLU A 752 22.50 -23.74 40.66
CA GLU A 752 22.30 -22.66 41.63
C GLU A 752 20.83 -22.23 41.73
N SER A 753 20.07 -22.23 40.63
CA SER A 753 18.62 -21.99 40.68
C SER A 753 17.87 -23.26 41.12
N ALA A 754 18.29 -24.44 40.65
CA ALA A 754 17.64 -25.70 40.98
C ALA A 754 17.64 -26.01 42.49
N GLN A 755 18.67 -25.60 43.24
CA GLN A 755 18.72 -25.83 44.69
C GLN A 755 17.58 -25.13 45.45
N HIS A 756 17.14 -23.95 44.97
CA HIS A 756 16.06 -23.18 45.57
C HIS A 756 14.71 -23.93 45.52
N PHE A 757 14.55 -24.82 44.53
CA PHE A 757 13.37 -25.65 44.34
C PHE A 757 13.52 -27.09 44.85
N SER A 758 14.58 -27.40 45.61
CA SER A 758 14.88 -28.76 46.10
C SER A 758 13.71 -29.43 46.85
N HIS A 759 12.88 -28.66 47.54
CA HIS A 759 11.69 -29.13 48.25
C HIS A 759 10.61 -29.73 47.31
N VAL A 760 10.64 -29.42 46.00
CA VAL A 760 9.74 -30.01 44.99
C VAL A 760 10.19 -31.42 44.59
N ALA A 761 11.47 -31.79 44.82
CA ALA A 761 12.02 -33.08 44.42
C ALA A 761 11.29 -34.29 45.03
N ASP A 762 10.76 -34.13 46.24
CA ASP A 762 10.05 -35.18 46.99
C ASP A 762 8.52 -35.13 46.82
N ASP A 763 8.01 -34.11 46.14
CA ASP A 763 6.58 -33.97 45.87
C ASP A 763 6.14 -34.94 44.76
N ARG A 764 5.45 -36.03 45.11
CA ARG A 764 5.04 -37.05 44.14
C ARG A 764 4.05 -36.57 43.09
N THR A 765 3.48 -35.37 43.25
CA THR A 765 2.57 -34.76 42.27
C THR A 765 3.32 -34.10 41.11
N ALA A 766 4.59 -33.71 41.29
CA ALA A 766 5.41 -33.11 40.24
C ALA A 766 5.97 -34.16 39.26
N ASP A 767 6.19 -33.73 38.01
CA ASP A 767 6.71 -34.60 36.95
C ASP A 767 8.03 -35.28 37.36
N PRO A 768 8.20 -36.60 37.14
CA PRO A 768 9.42 -37.33 37.49
C PRO A 768 10.71 -36.70 36.96
N ARG A 769 10.68 -36.05 35.78
CA ARG A 769 11.85 -35.42 35.18
C ARG A 769 12.30 -34.17 35.94
N ILE A 770 11.35 -33.33 36.33
CA ILE A 770 11.61 -32.15 37.18
C ILE A 770 12.19 -32.61 38.52
N ARG A 771 11.55 -33.60 39.16
CA ARG A 771 12.04 -34.17 40.43
C ARG A 771 13.46 -34.72 40.32
N GLN A 772 13.77 -35.40 39.22
CA GLN A 772 15.11 -35.94 38.99
C GLN A 772 16.15 -34.82 38.78
N ALA A 773 15.82 -33.78 38.01
CA ALA A 773 16.69 -32.62 37.82
C ALA A 773 17.06 -32.00 39.16
N LEU A 774 16.06 -31.72 40.00
CA LEU A 774 16.25 -31.12 41.32
C LEU A 774 17.05 -31.99 42.31
N ARG A 775 16.91 -33.32 42.27
CA ARG A 775 17.73 -34.24 43.09
C ARG A 775 19.19 -34.28 42.66
N THR A 776 19.44 -34.11 41.37
CA THR A 776 20.81 -34.19 40.84
C THR A 776 21.60 -32.97 41.29
N SER A 777 20.95 -31.80 41.35
CA SER A 777 21.56 -30.56 41.80
C SER A 777 21.90 -30.56 43.31
N THR A 778 21.09 -31.22 44.16
CA THR A 778 21.40 -31.35 45.60
C THR A 778 22.49 -32.38 45.92
N ALA A 779 22.73 -33.36 45.03
CA ALA A 779 23.80 -34.35 45.20
C ALA A 779 25.20 -33.80 44.92
N THR A 780 25.32 -32.73 44.12
CA THR A 780 26.59 -32.11 43.73
C THR A 780 27.31 -31.44 44.92
N GLU A 781 26.58 -30.97 45.94
CA GLU A 781 27.20 -30.45 47.18
C GLU A 781 27.75 -31.53 48.09
N VAL A 782 27.17 -32.74 48.12
CA VAL A 782 27.66 -33.83 49.00
C VAL A 782 29.08 -34.27 48.62
N PHE A 783 29.48 -34.06 47.36
CA PHE A 783 30.86 -34.30 46.91
C PHE A 783 31.78 -33.08 47.04
N SER A 784 31.27 -31.85 47.14
CA SER A 784 32.08 -30.63 47.19
C SER A 784 32.46 -30.18 48.62
N VAL A 785 31.78 -30.69 49.65
CA VAL A 785 32.16 -30.49 51.07
C VAL A 785 33.21 -31.54 51.54
N GLY A 786 33.66 -32.41 50.64
CA GLY A 786 34.61 -33.50 50.91
C GLY A 786 36.10 -33.22 50.63
N SER A 787 36.52 -31.97 50.41
CA SER A 787 37.96 -31.64 50.33
C SER A 787 38.30 -30.32 51.04
N VAL A 788 38.27 -30.36 52.37
CA VAL A 788 39.18 -29.55 53.18
C VAL A 788 40.00 -30.54 54.01
N GLY A 789 41.23 -30.75 53.57
CA GLY A 789 42.33 -31.40 54.28
C GLY A 789 43.60 -30.63 53.97
#